data_AF-A0A969P075-F1
#
_entry.id   AF-A0A969P075-F1
#
_cell.length_a   1.000
_cell.length_b   1.000
_cell.length_c   1.000
_cell.angle_alpha   90.00
_cell.angle_beta   90.00
_cell.angle_gamma   90.00
#
_symmetry.space_group_name_H-M   'P 1'
#
loop_
_entity.id
_entity.type
_entity.pdbx_description
1 polymer ?
#
loop_
_entity_poly.entity_id
_entity_poly.type
_entity_poly.pdbx_seq_one_letter_code
_entity_poly.pdbx_strand_id
1 'polypeptide(L)'
;MASLSARSLGFTPFGGLLVLLTVLLLTLAPVAQAQQADTGYPFTYQGQLLIDDQPVTDSCTFTVSLWDAATDGNQIAGPLAFTDVPVADGYFDLAIDFGLSPFDGAERYLEITVQCSTDTDPITLGRQVLTAAPYALHSEKVPWSGIQGLPDGFADEVDTDTLGSLSCADNEIARWDGSEWVCSTDTDTDTDTDTDTLGSLNCADNEIARWDGSEWVCSTDIDTTYSASDGLSLTGTAFSIATAGVTTAMLASDAVTSDELADDAVDTAAIQNDAVTSAKIANDTITAADIATDAVRNEEIQNNAVTSNKIASGAVTSSDIADGTIDVADLNNDAVTSAKIADSTILFGDINQNGCTDGQVMKWNNTTPAWECAADINTDSGGDITAVTAGTGLTGGGTSGAVTVNVDTAAIQQRVSSTCAVGSSIRAIAADGTVTCETDDNSGGDITAVTAGTGLTGGATSGAATVNVDTTAIQRRVSSTCAAGSSIRAIAADGTVTCETDDSGGGGGASFGGDGSNGALTMNSATNWASNPPSNPLAQYSTCTINAQLTVPSGTIIHCSGNLTIGSGGSIVVRTVAQGRSINHNNIYYNEPPSGLGASPAGTDGSNHAGIGGLGWGNAQSAAWLLHPGPFGGGSGSTVNWSDFTSRGGHGGGSLVLKVGGSITINGNISANGENATASSGGPGGGGGAGGLVILASSTSVSGSGSINVNGGNGANATGGSSGGGGGGGGGIIHIISPSITFTGSTGTSNGTGGSNINGSSSLYGGGGGGMGGNGGNGGNLDSDNSTPGNGGNGFVIQSATDPANIY
;
A
#
# COMPACT_ATOMS: atom_id res chain seq x y z
N MET A 1 13.10 -1.76 11.42
CA MET A 1 14.29 -2.20 12.20
C MET A 1 15.43 -2.40 11.23
N ALA A 2 16.59 -1.88 11.57
CA ALA A 2 17.68 -1.54 10.66
C ALA A 2 18.63 -2.71 10.34
N SER A 3 19.27 -2.65 9.17
CA SER A 3 20.57 -3.27 8.91
C SER A 3 21.33 -2.39 7.92
N LEU A 4 22.51 -1.94 8.33
CA LEU A 4 23.35 -0.96 7.63
C LEU A 4 24.81 -1.44 7.64
N SER A 5 25.50 -1.15 6.53
CA SER A 5 26.97 -0.98 6.36
C SER A 5 27.83 -2.23 6.09
N ALA A 6 28.89 -2.21 5.28
CA ALA A 6 29.26 -1.62 3.97
C ALA A 6 30.77 -1.92 3.74
N ARG A 7 31.10 -2.35 2.50
CA ARG A 7 32.29 -2.09 1.64
C ARG A 7 33.72 -1.84 2.20
N SER A 8 34.69 -2.33 1.40
CA SER A 8 35.76 -1.58 0.64
C SER A 8 37.13 -2.32 0.70
N LEU A 9 38.10 -2.27 -0.21
CA LEU A 9 38.35 -1.71 -1.57
C LEU A 9 39.81 -2.10 -1.95
N GLY A 10 40.17 -2.08 -3.25
CA GLY A 10 41.57 -1.94 -3.73
C GLY A 10 41.89 -2.73 -5.02
N PHE A 11 41.59 -2.24 -6.23
CA PHE A 11 42.32 -1.30 -7.12
C PHE A 11 43.60 -1.83 -7.82
N THR A 12 43.61 -1.58 -9.14
CA THR A 12 44.55 -1.89 -10.25
C THR A 12 45.84 -1.01 -10.22
N PRO A 13 46.86 -1.11 -11.14
CA PRO A 13 46.78 -0.54 -12.52
C PRO A 13 47.71 -1.08 -13.68
N PHE A 14 47.23 -0.90 -14.94
CA PHE A 14 47.88 -0.44 -16.20
C PHE A 14 48.99 -1.22 -16.99
N GLY A 15 48.59 -1.79 -18.14
CA GLY A 15 48.85 -1.39 -19.56
C GLY A 15 50.23 -0.93 -20.09
N GLY A 16 50.65 -1.48 -21.25
CA GLY A 16 51.68 -0.86 -22.12
C GLY A 16 52.33 -1.74 -23.22
N LEU A 17 51.87 -1.55 -24.45
CA LEU A 17 52.31 -2.01 -25.79
C LEU A 17 53.80 -1.70 -26.15
N LEU A 18 54.51 -2.59 -26.91
CA LEU A 18 55.26 -2.32 -28.18
C LEU A 18 56.45 -3.29 -28.48
N VAL A 19 56.24 -4.18 -29.47
CA VAL A 19 57.08 -4.62 -30.63
C VAL A 19 58.64 -4.54 -30.57
N LEU A 20 59.35 -5.66 -30.86
CA LEU A 20 60.23 -5.92 -32.05
C LEU A 20 61.33 -7.00 -31.77
N LEU A 21 61.52 -7.90 -32.75
CA LEU A 21 62.79 -8.51 -33.23
C LEU A 21 63.16 -10.00 -32.91
N THR A 22 63.09 -10.81 -34.00
CA THR A 22 63.97 -11.91 -34.48
C THR A 22 63.99 -13.32 -33.87
N VAL A 23 63.35 -14.25 -34.61
CA VAL A 23 63.93 -15.41 -35.34
C VAL A 23 65.15 -16.12 -34.73
N LEU A 24 65.01 -17.41 -34.36
CA LEU A 24 65.77 -18.54 -34.95
C LEU A 24 65.21 -19.91 -34.49
N LEU A 25 64.90 -20.77 -35.46
CA LEU A 25 64.48 -22.18 -35.31
C LEU A 25 65.53 -23.04 -34.56
N LEU A 26 65.08 -23.95 -33.68
CA LEU A 26 65.44 -25.37 -33.69
C LEU A 26 64.48 -26.17 -32.76
N THR A 27 63.70 -27.07 -33.33
CA THR A 27 62.70 -27.91 -32.66
C THR A 27 63.23 -29.30 -32.31
N LEU A 28 62.56 -29.93 -31.33
CA LEU A 28 62.50 -31.36 -30.96
C LEU A 28 63.31 -31.84 -29.74
N ALA A 29 62.73 -31.64 -28.56
CA ALA A 29 62.61 -32.67 -27.51
C ALA A 29 61.36 -32.35 -26.67
N PRO A 30 60.47 -33.33 -26.45
CA PRO A 30 60.29 -33.82 -25.07
C PRO A 30 59.94 -35.34 -25.09
N VAL A 31 59.72 -36.11 -24.03
CA VAL A 31 59.23 -35.90 -22.66
C VAL A 31 59.75 -37.09 -21.83
N ALA A 32 60.12 -36.88 -20.57
CA ALA A 32 60.34 -37.96 -19.61
C ALA A 32 59.00 -38.61 -19.23
N GLN A 33 58.88 -39.93 -19.38
CA GLN A 33 57.69 -40.70 -18.99
C GLN A 33 57.45 -40.59 -17.48
N ALA A 34 56.30 -40.01 -17.10
CA ALA A 34 55.70 -40.23 -15.80
C ALA A 34 55.03 -41.61 -15.80
N GLN A 35 55.38 -42.43 -14.80
CA GLN A 35 54.81 -43.75 -14.57
C GLN A 35 53.37 -43.59 -14.05
N GLN A 36 52.41 -44.17 -14.76
CA GLN A 36 50.98 -44.09 -14.50
C GLN A 36 50.63 -44.77 -13.17
N ALA A 37 49.80 -44.11 -12.35
CA ALA A 37 49.29 -44.63 -11.08
C ALA A 37 48.26 -45.74 -11.34
N ASP A 38 48.43 -46.87 -10.67
CA ASP A 38 47.53 -48.02 -10.70
C ASP A 38 46.25 -47.67 -9.91
N THR A 39 45.13 -47.44 -10.60
CA THR A 39 43.83 -47.22 -9.98
C THR A 39 43.14 -48.57 -9.81
N GLY A 40 43.31 -49.18 -8.63
CA GLY A 40 42.53 -50.36 -8.22
C GLY A 40 41.03 -50.11 -8.33
N TYR A 41 40.26 -51.12 -8.73
CA TYR A 41 38.81 -51.05 -8.72
C TYR A 41 38.29 -51.62 -7.38
N PRO A 42 37.68 -50.81 -6.49
CA PRO A 42 37.06 -51.34 -5.29
C PRO A 42 35.91 -52.28 -5.67
N PHE A 43 35.73 -53.35 -4.92
CA PHE A 43 34.52 -54.17 -4.99
C PHE A 43 33.69 -54.00 -3.72
N THR A 44 32.36 -54.04 -3.86
CA THR A 44 31.44 -53.96 -2.73
C THR A 44 31.19 -55.35 -2.17
N TYR A 45 31.50 -55.55 -0.89
CA TYR A 45 31.12 -56.73 -0.14
C TYR A 45 29.88 -56.43 0.69
N GLN A 46 28.80 -57.19 0.50
CA GLN A 46 27.56 -57.06 1.26
C GLN A 46 27.37 -58.29 2.15
N GLY A 47 27.04 -58.09 3.42
CA GLY A 47 26.87 -59.18 4.38
C GLY A 47 25.74 -58.92 5.36
N GLN A 48 25.30 -59.99 6.04
CA GLN A 48 24.40 -59.91 7.19
C GLN A 48 25.11 -60.43 8.44
N LEU A 49 25.17 -59.61 9.49
CA LEU A 49 25.71 -59.92 10.80
C LEU A 49 24.57 -60.33 11.74
N LEU A 50 24.66 -61.55 12.26
CA LEU A 50 23.74 -62.12 13.24
C LEU A 50 24.52 -62.52 14.50
N ILE A 51 23.95 -62.27 15.68
CA ILE A 51 24.43 -62.80 16.97
C ILE A 51 23.31 -63.64 17.56
N ASP A 52 23.59 -64.91 17.90
CA ASP A 52 22.58 -65.89 18.34
C ASP A 52 21.34 -65.94 17.43
N ASP A 53 21.56 -65.95 16.12
CA ASP A 53 20.53 -65.92 15.05
C ASP A 53 19.60 -64.69 15.08
N GLN A 54 19.96 -63.61 15.77
CA GLN A 54 19.24 -62.33 15.75
C GLN A 54 20.04 -61.24 15.01
N PRO A 55 19.39 -60.42 14.16
CA PRO A 55 20.06 -59.38 13.40
C PRO A 55 20.61 -58.27 14.29
N VAL A 56 21.86 -57.90 14.07
CA VAL A 56 22.51 -56.80 14.79
C VAL A 56 22.05 -55.45 14.21
N THR A 57 21.69 -54.50 15.07
CA THR A 57 21.50 -53.10 14.68
C THR A 57 22.37 -52.21 15.55
N ASP A 58 23.56 -51.88 15.06
CA ASP A 58 24.60 -51.16 15.78
C ASP A 58 25.59 -50.49 14.80
N SER A 59 26.48 -49.64 15.29
CA SER A 59 27.64 -49.17 14.54
C SER A 59 28.86 -50.02 14.90
N CYS A 60 29.48 -50.63 13.89
CA CYS A 60 30.55 -51.60 14.10
C CYS A 60 31.81 -51.22 13.32
N THR A 61 32.97 -51.61 13.85
CA THR A 61 34.26 -51.53 13.15
C THR A 61 34.56 -52.86 12.50
N PHE A 62 34.83 -52.86 11.20
CA PHE A 62 35.25 -54.03 10.43
C PHE A 62 36.72 -53.91 10.05
N THR A 63 37.47 -54.99 10.24
CA THR A 63 38.84 -55.14 9.72
C THR A 63 38.87 -56.31 8.76
N VAL A 64 39.30 -56.05 7.53
CA VAL A 64 39.23 -57.01 6.43
C VAL A 64 40.63 -57.29 5.89
N SER A 65 40.97 -58.56 5.75
CA SER A 65 42.28 -59.00 5.27
C SER A 65 42.16 -60.14 4.27
N LEU A 66 43.17 -60.25 3.39
CA LEU A 66 43.23 -61.26 2.33
C LEU A 66 44.30 -62.29 2.66
N TRP A 67 43.99 -63.57 2.51
CA TRP A 67 44.84 -64.70 2.88
C TRP A 67 44.97 -65.73 1.74
N ASP A 68 46.04 -66.52 1.77
CA ASP A 68 46.33 -67.56 0.76
C ASP A 68 45.73 -68.95 1.06
N ALA A 69 45.13 -69.15 2.24
CA ALA A 69 44.50 -70.41 2.61
C ALA A 69 43.31 -70.23 3.58
N ALA A 70 42.39 -71.18 3.54
CA ALA A 70 41.16 -71.22 4.34
C ALA A 70 41.40 -71.29 5.86
N THR A 71 42.51 -71.90 6.31
CA THR A 71 42.96 -71.97 7.71
C THR A 71 44.49 -71.97 7.75
N ASP A 72 45.10 -71.34 8.77
CA ASP A 72 46.56 -71.31 9.01
C ASP A 72 47.44 -70.73 7.86
N GLY A 73 46.85 -70.03 6.88
CA GLY A 73 47.57 -69.39 5.76
C GLY A 73 48.33 -68.11 6.13
N ASN A 74 49.08 -67.54 5.18
CA ASN A 74 49.72 -66.23 5.28
C ASN A 74 48.81 -65.11 4.78
N GLN A 75 48.92 -63.95 5.39
CA GLN A 75 48.20 -62.76 4.95
C GLN A 75 48.88 -62.17 3.71
N ILE A 76 48.12 -62.01 2.63
CA ILE A 76 48.56 -61.49 1.33
C ILE A 76 48.33 -59.98 1.21
N ALA A 77 47.23 -59.46 1.79
CA ALA A 77 46.93 -58.02 1.77
C ALA A 77 46.07 -57.58 2.97
N GLY A 78 46.06 -56.28 3.26
CA GLY A 78 45.39 -55.67 4.41
C GLY A 78 46.22 -55.72 5.71
N PRO A 79 45.60 -55.53 6.90
CA PRO A 79 44.16 -55.35 7.10
C PRO A 79 43.69 -53.94 6.70
N LEU A 80 42.53 -53.87 6.05
CA LEU A 80 41.80 -52.64 5.77
C LEU A 80 40.80 -52.41 6.89
N ALA A 81 40.78 -51.22 7.48
CA ALA A 81 39.91 -50.88 8.60
C ALA A 81 38.78 -49.96 8.13
N PHE A 82 37.54 -50.32 8.49
CA PHE A 82 36.32 -49.57 8.25
C PHE A 82 35.68 -49.29 9.61
N THR A 83 35.77 -48.05 10.08
CA THR A 83 35.20 -47.63 11.37
C THR A 83 33.81 -47.05 11.18
N ASP A 84 32.99 -47.11 12.23
CA ASP A 84 31.63 -46.54 12.28
C ASP A 84 30.69 -47.03 11.16
N VAL A 85 30.84 -48.28 10.71
CA VAL A 85 30.00 -48.86 9.66
C VAL A 85 28.59 -49.11 10.25
N PRO A 86 27.53 -48.51 9.70
CA PRO A 86 26.18 -48.75 10.18
C PRO A 86 25.73 -50.16 9.78
N VAL A 87 25.40 -50.98 10.77
CA VAL A 87 24.73 -52.27 10.57
C VAL A 87 23.27 -52.08 10.92
N ALA A 88 22.37 -52.29 9.95
CA ALA A 88 20.93 -52.08 10.12
C ALA A 88 20.18 -53.38 9.77
N ASP A 89 19.40 -53.89 10.73
CA ASP A 89 18.71 -55.19 10.60
C ASP A 89 19.65 -56.34 10.16
N GLY A 90 20.87 -56.30 10.69
CA GLY A 90 21.98 -57.20 10.39
C GLY A 90 22.76 -56.85 9.13
N TYR A 91 22.24 -56.05 8.20
CA TYR A 91 22.90 -55.82 6.91
C TYR A 91 23.95 -54.72 6.95
N PHE A 92 25.04 -54.94 6.22
CA PHE A 92 26.11 -53.97 5.99
C PHE A 92 26.72 -54.14 4.60
N ASP A 93 27.38 -53.09 4.10
CA ASP A 93 28.21 -53.15 2.91
C ASP A 93 29.56 -52.44 3.12
N LEU A 94 30.61 -52.96 2.50
CA LEU A 94 31.98 -52.45 2.56
C LEU A 94 32.53 -52.30 1.15
N ALA A 95 33.06 -51.13 0.81
CA ALA A 95 33.83 -50.93 -0.43
C ALA A 95 35.30 -51.30 -0.17
N ILE A 96 35.70 -52.49 -0.61
CA ILE A 96 37.01 -53.08 -0.35
C ILE A 96 37.93 -52.89 -1.56
N ASP A 97 39.12 -52.33 -1.33
CA ASP A 97 40.16 -52.20 -2.35
C ASP A 97 41.51 -52.66 -1.81
N PHE A 98 42.02 -53.78 -2.33
CA PHE A 98 43.36 -54.29 -2.05
C PHE A 98 44.37 -53.93 -3.16
N GLY A 99 43.96 -53.21 -4.21
CA GLY A 99 44.71 -53.03 -5.44
C GLY A 99 44.74 -54.31 -6.30
N LEU A 100 45.40 -54.24 -7.47
CA LEU A 100 45.46 -55.38 -8.41
C LEU A 100 46.54 -56.40 -8.04
N SER A 101 47.64 -55.96 -7.43
CA SER A 101 48.81 -56.82 -7.15
C SER A 101 48.51 -58.10 -6.34
N PRO A 102 47.59 -58.12 -5.36
CA PRO A 102 47.27 -59.33 -4.60
C PRO A 102 46.52 -60.41 -5.39
N PHE A 103 45.95 -60.07 -6.55
CA PHE A 103 45.08 -60.96 -7.35
C PHE A 103 45.80 -61.47 -8.61
N ASP A 104 46.74 -62.40 -8.41
CA ASP A 104 47.58 -63.00 -9.46
C ASP A 104 46.98 -64.28 -10.10
N GLY A 105 45.72 -64.59 -9.78
CA GLY A 105 45.02 -65.79 -10.26
C GLY A 105 45.09 -66.99 -9.32
N ALA A 106 45.87 -66.95 -8.23
CA ALA A 106 45.77 -67.96 -7.18
C ALA A 106 44.54 -67.72 -6.26
N GLU A 107 44.05 -68.78 -5.61
CA GLU A 107 42.91 -68.66 -4.69
C GLU A 107 43.19 -67.66 -3.56
N ARG A 108 42.16 -66.90 -3.19
CA ARG A 108 42.23 -65.91 -2.12
C ARG A 108 41.08 -66.08 -1.17
N TYR A 109 41.35 -65.84 0.10
CA TYR A 109 40.39 -66.00 1.19
C TYR A 109 40.24 -64.68 1.94
N LEU A 110 39.01 -64.17 2.04
CA LEU A 110 38.67 -62.96 2.78
C LEU A 110 38.38 -63.31 4.24
N GLU A 111 39.10 -62.67 5.16
CA GLU A 111 38.84 -62.73 6.60
C GLU A 111 38.30 -61.39 7.07
N ILE A 112 37.19 -61.42 7.82
CA ILE A 112 36.55 -60.23 8.38
C ILE A 112 36.54 -60.36 9.89
N THR A 113 37.10 -59.40 10.59
CA THR A 113 36.99 -59.25 12.04
C THR A 113 36.11 -58.05 12.34
N VAL A 114 35.08 -58.24 13.16
CA VAL A 114 34.09 -57.22 13.51
C VAL A 114 34.11 -56.94 15.01
N GLN A 115 33.94 -55.68 15.36
CA GLN A 115 33.69 -55.25 16.73
C GLN A 115 32.58 -54.20 16.73
N CYS A 116 31.42 -54.55 17.29
CA CYS A 116 30.30 -53.63 17.49
C CYS A 116 30.44 -52.90 18.84
N SER A 117 29.68 -51.82 19.03
CA SER A 117 29.83 -50.95 20.20
C SER A 117 29.56 -51.66 21.55
N THR A 118 28.83 -52.78 21.50
CA THR A 118 28.48 -53.62 22.66
C THR A 118 29.46 -54.78 22.91
N ASP A 119 30.42 -55.02 22.01
CA ASP A 119 31.39 -56.11 22.12
C ASP A 119 32.59 -55.72 23.00
N THR A 120 33.03 -56.66 23.85
CA THR A 120 34.20 -56.45 24.73
C THR A 120 35.54 -56.70 24.03
N ASP A 121 35.58 -57.60 23.05
CA ASP A 121 36.74 -57.93 22.21
C ASP A 121 36.29 -58.13 20.74
N PRO A 122 37.15 -57.89 19.73
CA PRO A 122 36.84 -58.15 18.33
C PRO A 122 36.60 -59.64 18.05
N ILE A 123 35.63 -59.93 17.18
CA ILE A 123 35.26 -61.29 16.79
C ILE A 123 35.68 -61.51 15.33
N THR A 124 36.56 -62.49 15.10
CA THR A 124 36.97 -62.91 13.75
C THR A 124 35.97 -63.91 13.17
N LEU A 125 35.41 -63.57 12.01
CA LEU A 125 34.56 -64.45 11.23
C LEU A 125 35.44 -65.40 10.41
N GLY A 126 34.95 -66.61 10.16
CA GLY A 126 35.68 -67.61 9.36
C GLY A 126 36.02 -67.11 7.95
N ARG A 127 37.14 -67.58 7.40
CA ARG A 127 37.62 -67.19 6.06
C ARG A 127 36.70 -67.69 4.95
N GLN A 128 36.37 -66.82 4.01
CA GLN A 128 35.56 -67.16 2.83
C GLN A 128 36.39 -67.06 1.55
N VAL A 129 36.26 -68.04 0.65
CA VAL A 129 36.95 -68.00 -0.65
C VAL A 129 36.37 -66.89 -1.53
N LEU A 130 37.24 -66.10 -2.16
CA LEU A 130 36.88 -65.18 -3.24
C LEU A 130 37.03 -65.91 -4.57
N THR A 131 35.91 -66.36 -5.13
CA THR A 131 35.88 -66.96 -6.46
C THR A 131 36.02 -65.85 -7.51
N ALA A 132 37.12 -65.84 -8.28
CA ALA A 132 37.31 -64.91 -9.38
C ALA A 132 36.23 -65.09 -10.46
N ALA A 133 35.56 -64.00 -10.87
CA ALA A 133 34.73 -63.98 -12.06
C ALA A 133 35.62 -63.81 -13.32
N PRO A 134 35.61 -64.71 -14.31
CA PRO A 134 36.51 -64.61 -15.45
C PRO A 134 35.96 -63.64 -16.49
N TYR A 135 36.60 -62.49 -16.70
CA TYR A 135 36.42 -61.71 -17.92
C TYR A 135 37.73 -61.12 -18.43
N ALA A 136 38.20 -61.64 -19.55
CA ALA A 136 39.07 -60.92 -20.49
C ALA A 136 38.30 -60.80 -21.81
N LEU A 137 37.87 -59.58 -22.16
CA LEU A 137 37.06 -59.28 -23.36
C LEU A 137 37.91 -58.96 -24.61
N HIS A 138 39.25 -59.01 -24.52
CA HIS A 138 40.15 -59.02 -25.67
C HIS A 138 41.51 -59.65 -25.29
N SER A 139 42.06 -60.50 -26.17
CA SER A 139 43.45 -60.99 -26.10
C SER A 139 44.11 -60.78 -27.46
N GLU A 140 45.16 -59.97 -27.48
CA GLU A 140 45.92 -59.65 -28.70
C GLU A 140 46.79 -60.83 -29.17
N LYS A 141 46.96 -61.89 -28.35
CA LYS A 141 47.54 -63.18 -28.74
C LYS A 141 47.17 -64.28 -27.73
N VAL A 142 46.60 -65.39 -28.22
CA VAL A 142 46.40 -66.61 -27.41
C VAL A 142 47.30 -67.72 -27.98
N PRO A 143 48.17 -68.35 -27.17
CA PRO A 143 48.86 -69.57 -27.56
C PRO A 143 47.84 -70.71 -27.73
N TRP A 144 48.01 -71.53 -28.77
CA TRP A 144 47.03 -72.57 -29.15
C TRP A 144 46.85 -73.67 -28.10
N SER A 145 47.78 -73.79 -27.15
CA SER A 145 47.82 -74.82 -26.11
C SER A 145 46.71 -74.75 -25.04
N GLY A 146 45.63 -74.00 -25.26
CA GLY A 146 44.59 -73.76 -24.25
C GLY A 146 43.15 -73.67 -24.78
N ILE A 147 42.91 -73.88 -26.07
CA ILE A 147 41.55 -73.81 -26.65
C ILE A 147 40.97 -75.23 -26.72
N GLN A 148 39.83 -75.46 -26.05
CA GLN A 148 39.09 -76.73 -26.16
C GLN A 148 37.98 -76.62 -27.22
N GLY A 149 37.81 -77.68 -28.03
CA GLY A 149 36.80 -77.74 -29.10
C GLY A 149 37.30 -77.39 -30.50
N LEU A 150 38.61 -77.48 -30.76
CA LEU A 150 39.18 -77.34 -32.10
C LEU A 150 38.70 -78.49 -33.02
N PRO A 151 38.20 -78.20 -34.23
CA PRO A 151 37.97 -79.23 -35.24
C PRO A 151 39.27 -79.96 -35.61
N ASP A 152 39.19 -81.28 -35.83
CA ASP A 152 40.36 -82.18 -35.95
C ASP A 152 41.42 -81.74 -36.97
N GLY A 153 41.04 -81.03 -38.04
CA GLY A 153 41.95 -80.52 -39.08
C GLY A 153 42.88 -79.38 -38.64
N PHE A 154 42.84 -78.95 -37.38
CA PHE A 154 43.70 -77.88 -36.85
C PHE A 154 44.47 -78.29 -35.58
N ALA A 155 44.48 -79.57 -35.24
CA ALA A 155 45.05 -80.08 -33.99
C ALA A 155 46.58 -80.28 -34.00
N ASP A 156 47.24 -80.15 -35.16
CA ASP A 156 48.68 -80.42 -35.34
C ASP A 156 49.58 -79.16 -35.35
N GLU A 157 48.99 -77.97 -35.14
CA GLU A 157 49.67 -76.68 -35.09
C GLU A 157 50.37 -76.27 -36.43
N VAL A 158 50.02 -76.88 -37.57
CA VAL A 158 50.62 -76.60 -38.90
C VAL A 158 49.54 -76.56 -39.99
N ASP A 159 49.44 -75.45 -40.75
CA ASP A 159 48.44 -75.27 -41.82
C ASP A 159 48.91 -75.79 -43.20
N THR A 160 49.12 -77.11 -43.34
CA THR A 160 49.60 -77.69 -44.62
C THR A 160 48.55 -78.28 -45.56
N ASP A 161 47.24 -78.12 -45.29
CA ASP A 161 46.18 -78.56 -46.21
C ASP A 161 46.00 -77.59 -47.39
N THR A 162 47.02 -77.46 -48.25
CA THR A 162 46.91 -76.73 -49.52
C THR A 162 46.94 -77.70 -50.70
N LEU A 163 45.95 -77.55 -51.57
CA LEU A 163 45.74 -78.29 -52.84
C LEU A 163 46.96 -78.23 -53.80
N GLY A 164 47.98 -77.42 -53.48
CA GLY A 164 49.10 -77.10 -54.35
C GLY A 164 50.08 -78.24 -54.63
N SER A 165 50.04 -79.34 -53.89
CA SER A 165 50.91 -80.51 -54.13
C SER A 165 50.23 -81.70 -54.80
N LEU A 166 48.92 -81.65 -55.05
CA LEU A 166 48.16 -82.74 -55.67
C LEU A 166 48.07 -82.52 -57.19
N SER A 167 48.80 -83.32 -57.96
CA SER A 167 48.77 -83.29 -59.43
C SER A 167 47.90 -84.44 -59.96
N CYS A 168 46.70 -84.13 -60.43
CA CYS A 168 45.81 -85.11 -61.06
C CYS A 168 46.13 -85.29 -62.56
N ALA A 169 45.78 -86.46 -63.12
CA ALA A 169 45.93 -86.70 -64.55
C ALA A 169 44.92 -85.86 -65.37
N ASP A 170 45.13 -85.72 -66.68
CA ASP A 170 44.32 -84.88 -67.61
C ASP A 170 42.81 -85.19 -67.67
N ASN A 171 42.27 -86.12 -66.87
CA ASN A 171 40.82 -86.42 -66.77
C ASN A 171 40.39 -86.72 -65.31
N GLU A 172 41.15 -86.23 -64.33
CA GLU A 172 40.85 -86.38 -62.92
C GLU A 172 40.80 -85.01 -62.24
N ILE A 173 39.83 -84.82 -61.36
CA ILE A 173 39.71 -83.63 -60.52
C ILE A 173 40.07 -83.97 -59.08
N ALA A 174 40.68 -83.02 -58.38
CA ALA A 174 40.90 -83.15 -56.94
C ALA A 174 39.54 -83.11 -56.23
N ARG A 175 39.16 -84.23 -55.61
CA ARG A 175 37.90 -84.40 -54.88
C ARG A 175 38.21 -84.78 -53.44
N TRP A 176 37.55 -84.11 -52.50
CA TRP A 176 37.61 -84.47 -51.09
C TRP A 176 36.78 -85.74 -50.84
N ASP A 177 37.40 -86.81 -50.34
CA ASP A 177 36.73 -88.10 -50.10
C ASP A 177 36.12 -88.24 -48.70
N GLY A 178 36.30 -87.21 -47.87
CA GLY A 178 35.89 -87.21 -46.46
C GLY A 178 37.07 -87.24 -45.49
N SER A 179 38.30 -87.48 -45.95
CA SER A 179 39.51 -87.49 -45.11
C SER A 179 40.74 -86.82 -45.73
N GLU A 180 40.91 -86.86 -47.05
CA GLU A 180 42.00 -86.17 -47.75
C GLU A 180 41.56 -85.73 -49.16
N TRP A 181 42.35 -84.83 -49.80
CA TRP A 181 42.15 -84.49 -51.20
C TRP A 181 42.77 -85.59 -52.07
N VAL A 182 41.93 -86.31 -52.84
CA VAL A 182 42.36 -87.37 -53.76
C VAL A 182 41.97 -87.04 -55.20
N CYS A 183 42.73 -87.51 -56.18
CA CYS A 183 42.31 -87.42 -57.58
C CYS A 183 41.18 -88.41 -57.84
N SER A 184 40.06 -87.93 -58.37
CA SER A 184 38.90 -88.73 -58.78
C SER A 184 38.57 -88.44 -60.24
N THR A 185 38.10 -89.46 -60.95
CA THR A 185 37.60 -89.29 -62.32
C THR A 185 36.46 -88.28 -62.33
N ASP A 186 36.56 -87.28 -63.20
CA ASP A 186 35.46 -86.34 -63.41
C ASP A 186 34.21 -87.11 -63.89
N THR A 187 33.09 -86.92 -63.20
CA THR A 187 31.87 -87.70 -63.42
C THR A 187 30.67 -86.77 -63.57
N ASP A 188 30.80 -85.72 -64.36
CA ASP A 188 29.62 -85.27 -65.11
C ASP A 188 29.33 -86.27 -66.25
N THR A 189 28.06 -86.35 -66.65
CA THR A 189 27.54 -87.38 -67.55
C THR A 189 27.23 -86.84 -68.94
N ASP A 190 27.86 -85.74 -69.34
CA ASP A 190 27.81 -85.32 -70.74
C ASP A 190 29.12 -85.64 -71.46
N THR A 191 29.11 -85.48 -72.77
CA THR A 191 30.11 -86.08 -73.68
C THR A 191 30.71 -85.05 -74.61
N ASP A 192 30.78 -83.80 -74.16
CA ASP A 192 31.53 -82.79 -74.87
C ASP A 192 32.85 -82.45 -74.18
N THR A 193 33.78 -82.01 -75.02
CA THR A 193 35.04 -81.46 -74.58
C THR A 193 34.78 -79.98 -74.32
N ASP A 194 34.99 -79.58 -73.08
CA ASP A 194 35.37 -78.24 -72.62
C ASP A 194 34.42 -77.05 -72.89
N THR A 195 33.40 -76.79 -72.06
CA THR A 195 32.99 -75.37 -71.77
C THR A 195 32.18 -75.02 -70.48
N ASP A 196 32.43 -75.59 -69.30
CA ASP A 196 31.83 -75.06 -68.04
C ASP A 196 32.79 -74.21 -67.19
N THR A 197 33.67 -73.46 -67.85
CA THR A 197 34.51 -72.47 -67.17
C THR A 197 34.06 -71.06 -67.52
N LEU A 198 34.02 -70.20 -66.50
CA LEU A 198 33.70 -68.76 -66.58
C LEU A 198 34.44 -68.01 -67.73
N GLY A 199 35.53 -68.58 -68.26
CA GLY A 199 36.38 -68.00 -69.29
C GLY A 199 35.79 -67.91 -70.70
N SER A 200 34.71 -68.63 -71.02
CA SER A 200 34.03 -68.54 -72.33
C SER A 200 32.83 -67.58 -72.33
N LEU A 201 32.37 -67.16 -71.16
CA LEU A 201 31.15 -66.39 -70.99
C LEU A 201 31.42 -64.90 -71.24
N ASN A 202 31.12 -64.42 -72.45
CA ASN A 202 31.27 -63.02 -72.85
C ASN A 202 30.01 -62.22 -72.50
N CYS A 203 29.93 -61.73 -71.27
CA CYS A 203 28.85 -60.82 -70.85
C CYS A 203 29.03 -59.43 -71.44
N ALA A 204 27.92 -58.78 -71.82
CA ALA A 204 27.96 -57.41 -72.33
C ALA A 204 28.38 -56.42 -71.22
N ASP A 205 28.78 -55.20 -71.60
CA ASP A 205 28.94 -54.12 -70.63
C ASP A 205 27.61 -53.95 -69.86
N ASN A 206 27.66 -54.11 -68.53
CA ASN A 206 26.53 -54.19 -67.56
C ASN A 206 25.84 -55.56 -67.38
N GLU A 207 26.51 -56.66 -67.71
CA GLU A 207 26.09 -58.02 -67.35
C GLU A 207 27.17 -58.75 -66.54
N ILE A 208 26.77 -59.56 -65.57
CA ILE A 208 27.65 -60.43 -64.78
C ILE A 208 27.33 -61.90 -65.03
N ALA A 209 28.35 -62.74 -64.91
CA ALA A 209 28.19 -64.18 -64.89
C ALA A 209 27.43 -64.60 -63.62
N ARG A 210 26.26 -65.24 -63.78
CA ARG A 210 25.42 -65.72 -62.68
C ARG A 210 25.08 -67.19 -62.90
N TRP A 211 25.23 -68.01 -61.87
CA TRP A 211 24.78 -69.40 -61.86
C TRP A 211 23.25 -69.46 -61.69
N ASP A 212 22.53 -70.08 -62.61
CA ASP A 212 21.06 -70.17 -62.57
C ASP A 212 20.52 -71.46 -61.92
N GLY A 213 21.42 -72.35 -61.52
CA GLY A 213 21.10 -73.68 -60.98
C GLY A 213 21.47 -74.83 -61.93
N SER A 214 21.80 -74.53 -63.19
CA SER A 214 22.21 -75.51 -64.20
C SER A 214 23.41 -75.08 -65.04
N GLU A 215 23.55 -73.79 -65.34
CA GLU A 215 24.67 -73.26 -66.14
C GLU A 215 25.07 -71.84 -65.69
N TRP A 216 26.26 -71.39 -66.10
CA TRP A 216 26.67 -70.00 -65.95
C TRP A 216 26.08 -69.16 -67.08
N VAL A 217 25.17 -68.24 -66.75
CA VAL A 217 24.51 -67.36 -67.72
C VAL A 217 24.87 -65.89 -67.48
N CYS A 218 24.96 -65.10 -68.54
CA CYS A 218 25.03 -63.65 -68.39
C CYS A 218 23.68 -63.15 -67.89
N SER A 219 23.70 -62.48 -66.76
CA SER A 219 22.54 -61.80 -66.19
C SER A 219 22.85 -60.31 -66.11
N THR A 220 21.82 -59.47 -66.24
CA THR A 220 21.95 -58.03 -65.98
C THR A 220 22.62 -57.83 -64.63
N ASP A 221 23.69 -57.03 -64.63
CA ASP A 221 24.36 -56.60 -63.41
C ASP A 221 23.38 -55.73 -62.64
N ILE A 222 22.72 -56.34 -61.65
CA ILE A 222 21.95 -55.61 -60.65
C ILE A 222 22.95 -55.10 -59.61
N ASP A 223 23.83 -54.20 -60.06
CA ASP A 223 24.54 -53.28 -59.19
C ASP A 223 23.55 -52.80 -58.13
N THR A 224 23.97 -52.87 -56.86
CA THR A 224 23.11 -52.64 -55.70
C THR A 224 22.40 -51.31 -55.90
N THR A 225 21.14 -51.35 -56.34
CA THR A 225 20.46 -50.15 -56.82
C THR A 225 20.04 -49.38 -55.58
N TYR A 226 20.92 -48.51 -55.11
CA TYR A 226 20.65 -47.63 -54.01
C TYR A 226 19.58 -46.62 -54.44
N SER A 227 18.33 -46.84 -54.07
CA SER A 227 17.29 -45.83 -54.23
C SER A 227 17.38 -44.86 -53.05
N ALA A 228 17.70 -43.61 -53.34
CA ALA A 228 17.52 -42.54 -52.38
C ALA A 228 16.01 -42.31 -52.20
N SER A 229 15.53 -42.40 -50.95
CA SER A 229 14.15 -42.03 -50.59
C SER A 229 14.00 -40.51 -50.53
N ASP A 230 12.80 -40.02 -50.21
CA ASP A 230 12.55 -38.59 -50.00
C ASP A 230 13.58 -37.99 -49.04
N GLY A 231 14.22 -36.90 -49.45
CA GLY A 231 15.21 -36.14 -48.67
C GLY A 231 16.69 -36.46 -48.94
N LEU A 232 16.98 -37.60 -49.57
CA LEU A 232 18.34 -37.99 -49.96
C LEU A 232 18.50 -37.88 -51.49
N SER A 233 19.67 -37.48 -51.94
CA SER A 233 20.07 -37.44 -53.35
C SER A 233 21.25 -38.38 -53.55
N LEU A 234 21.20 -39.20 -54.60
CA LEU A 234 22.32 -40.04 -55.02
C LEU A 234 22.89 -39.46 -56.32
N THR A 235 24.13 -39.00 -56.27
CA THR A 235 24.88 -38.58 -57.48
C THR A 235 26.11 -39.46 -57.63
N GLY A 236 26.12 -40.33 -58.64
CA GLY A 236 27.13 -41.38 -58.76
C GLY A 236 27.02 -42.38 -57.61
N THR A 237 28.08 -42.51 -56.81
CA THR A 237 28.14 -43.38 -55.61
C THR A 237 28.01 -42.62 -54.29
N ALA A 238 27.80 -41.30 -54.31
CA ALA A 238 27.73 -40.47 -53.12
C ALA A 238 26.28 -40.11 -52.76
N PHE A 239 25.88 -40.45 -51.53
CA PHE A 239 24.66 -39.93 -50.94
C PHE A 239 24.90 -38.53 -50.37
N SER A 240 23.99 -37.60 -50.70
CA SER A 240 23.93 -36.28 -50.09
C SER A 240 22.50 -35.95 -49.69
N ILE A 241 22.30 -35.03 -48.76
CA ILE A 241 20.97 -34.48 -48.51
C ILE A 241 20.53 -33.67 -49.74
N ALA A 242 19.31 -33.89 -50.21
CA ALA A 242 18.75 -33.12 -51.31
C ALA A 242 18.51 -31.65 -50.90
N THR A 243 18.43 -30.71 -51.85
CA THR A 243 17.99 -29.34 -51.54
C THR A 243 16.58 -29.37 -50.95
N ALA A 244 16.39 -28.72 -49.80
CA ALA A 244 15.17 -28.84 -48.99
C ALA A 244 14.83 -30.29 -48.59
N GLY A 245 15.83 -31.17 -48.59
CA GLY A 245 15.68 -32.60 -48.39
C GLY A 245 15.28 -32.95 -46.97
N VAL A 246 15.76 -32.20 -45.98
CA VAL A 246 15.29 -32.34 -44.59
C VAL A 246 14.00 -31.55 -44.43
N THR A 247 12.87 -32.27 -44.36
CA THR A 247 11.56 -31.69 -44.06
C THR A 247 11.27 -31.77 -42.56
N THR A 248 10.27 -31.03 -42.08
CA THR A 248 9.85 -31.11 -40.67
C THR A 248 9.41 -32.51 -40.24
N ALA A 249 8.98 -33.37 -41.17
CA ALA A 249 8.60 -34.76 -40.87
C ALA A 249 9.81 -35.69 -40.66
N MET A 250 11.00 -35.26 -41.09
CA MET A 250 12.25 -36.02 -40.96
C MET A 250 13.03 -35.66 -39.70
N LEU A 251 12.63 -34.60 -39.00
CA LEU A 251 13.13 -34.23 -37.70
C LEU A 251 12.08 -34.58 -36.65
N ALA A 252 12.45 -35.39 -35.66
CA ALA A 252 11.59 -35.61 -34.51
C ALA A 252 11.41 -34.29 -33.72
N SER A 253 10.37 -34.20 -32.90
CA SER A 253 10.25 -33.10 -31.93
C SER A 253 11.51 -33.05 -31.07
N ASP A 254 12.05 -31.84 -30.88
CA ASP A 254 13.27 -31.57 -30.11
C ASP A 254 14.55 -32.23 -30.66
N ALA A 255 14.55 -32.71 -31.92
CA ALA A 255 15.71 -33.35 -32.54
C ALA A 255 16.88 -32.39 -32.82
N VAL A 256 16.62 -31.08 -32.85
CA VAL A 256 17.66 -30.04 -32.97
C VAL A 256 17.70 -29.32 -31.62
N THR A 257 18.62 -29.74 -30.76
CA THR A 257 18.89 -29.11 -29.47
C THR A 257 19.96 -28.03 -29.64
N SER A 258 20.35 -27.40 -28.53
CA SER A 258 21.44 -26.42 -28.53
C SER A 258 22.78 -27.03 -28.98
N ASP A 259 23.02 -28.31 -28.73
CA ASP A 259 24.31 -28.94 -29.05
C ASP A 259 24.48 -29.19 -30.56
N GLU A 260 23.37 -29.31 -31.30
CA GLU A 260 23.37 -29.42 -32.76
C GLU A 260 23.45 -28.05 -33.47
N LEU A 261 23.31 -26.95 -32.74
CA LEU A 261 23.46 -25.58 -33.25
C LEU A 261 24.77 -24.99 -32.73
N ALA A 262 25.73 -24.75 -33.63
CA ALA A 262 26.93 -24.00 -33.25
C ALA A 262 26.57 -22.59 -32.75
N ASP A 263 27.46 -21.99 -31.95
CA ASP A 263 27.34 -20.58 -31.56
C ASP A 263 27.15 -19.70 -32.80
N ASP A 264 26.17 -18.80 -32.75
CA ASP A 264 25.74 -17.92 -33.86
C ASP A 264 25.23 -18.63 -35.14
N ALA A 265 24.96 -19.94 -35.10
CA ALA A 265 24.46 -20.69 -36.28
C ALA A 265 23.10 -20.18 -36.79
N VAL A 266 22.29 -19.58 -35.92
CA VAL A 266 21.02 -18.95 -36.27
C VAL A 266 21.25 -17.44 -36.43
N ASP A 267 21.64 -17.03 -37.63
CA ASP A 267 21.81 -15.61 -37.97
C ASP A 267 20.49 -14.92 -38.34
N THR A 268 20.56 -13.62 -38.64
CA THR A 268 19.40 -12.84 -39.05
C THR A 268 18.79 -13.30 -40.38
N ALA A 269 19.53 -14.00 -41.24
CA ALA A 269 19.02 -14.53 -42.51
C ALA A 269 18.29 -15.88 -42.30
N ALA A 270 18.69 -16.67 -41.30
CA ALA A 270 18.01 -17.88 -40.87
C ALA A 270 16.63 -17.61 -40.26
N ILE A 271 16.44 -16.41 -39.67
CA ILE A 271 15.15 -15.95 -39.14
C ILE A 271 14.45 -15.08 -40.19
N GLN A 272 13.35 -15.55 -40.77
CA GLN A 272 12.55 -14.75 -41.70
C GLN A 272 12.00 -13.49 -41.00
N ASN A 273 11.76 -12.42 -41.76
CA ASN A 273 11.06 -11.23 -41.24
C ASN A 273 9.73 -11.64 -40.59
N ASP A 274 9.42 -11.05 -39.44
CA ASP A 274 8.24 -11.34 -38.62
C ASP A 274 8.14 -12.79 -38.10
N ALA A 275 9.19 -13.62 -38.25
CA ALA A 275 9.15 -15.00 -37.80
C ALA A 275 9.06 -15.10 -36.27
N VAL A 276 9.65 -14.18 -35.52
CA VAL A 276 9.54 -14.12 -34.05
C VAL A 276 8.34 -13.24 -33.69
N THR A 277 7.18 -13.87 -33.52
CA THR A 277 5.95 -13.19 -33.10
C THR A 277 5.83 -13.15 -31.58
N SER A 278 4.92 -12.33 -31.05
CA SER A 278 4.66 -12.27 -29.60
C SER A 278 4.26 -13.63 -29.00
N ALA A 279 3.68 -14.55 -29.76
CA ALA A 279 3.36 -15.90 -29.29
C ALA A 279 4.60 -16.79 -29.09
N LYS A 280 5.73 -16.45 -29.72
CA LYS A 280 7.01 -17.15 -29.59
C LYS A 280 7.91 -16.55 -28.51
N ILE A 281 7.54 -15.37 -27.99
CA ILE A 281 8.22 -14.70 -26.89
C ILE A 281 7.33 -14.88 -25.66
N ALA A 282 7.79 -15.62 -24.66
CA ALA A 282 7.04 -15.74 -23.43
C ALA A 282 6.90 -14.36 -22.75
N ASN A 283 5.72 -14.09 -22.17
CA ASN A 283 5.47 -12.83 -21.48
C ASN A 283 6.52 -12.58 -20.39
N ASP A 284 6.92 -11.31 -20.22
CA ASP A 284 7.87 -10.83 -19.21
C ASP A 284 9.30 -11.42 -19.30
N THR A 285 9.64 -12.10 -20.40
CA THR A 285 11.00 -12.65 -20.59
C THR A 285 12.02 -11.67 -21.17
N ILE A 286 11.56 -10.62 -21.87
CA ILE A 286 12.45 -9.54 -22.34
C ILE A 286 12.64 -8.55 -21.19
N THR A 287 13.78 -8.67 -20.52
CA THR A 287 14.19 -7.81 -19.41
C THR A 287 15.04 -6.64 -19.91
N ALA A 288 15.37 -5.71 -19.00
CA ALA A 288 16.31 -4.63 -19.31
C ALA A 288 17.72 -5.11 -19.69
N ALA A 289 18.11 -6.34 -19.34
CA ALA A 289 19.40 -6.90 -19.74
C ALA A 289 19.41 -7.38 -21.19
N ASP A 290 18.24 -7.77 -21.71
CA ASP A 290 18.06 -8.23 -23.10
C ASP A 290 17.96 -7.06 -24.09
N ILE A 291 17.72 -5.84 -23.56
CA ILE A 291 17.67 -4.59 -24.33
C ILE A 291 18.95 -3.82 -24.07
N ALA A 292 19.82 -3.71 -25.09
CA ALA A 292 21.02 -2.91 -24.97
C ALA A 292 20.68 -1.43 -24.65
N THR A 293 21.59 -0.75 -23.95
CA THR A 293 21.45 0.69 -23.67
C THR A 293 21.25 1.45 -24.99
N ASP A 294 20.26 2.36 -25.01
CA ASP A 294 19.87 3.15 -26.18
C ASP A 294 19.37 2.35 -27.41
N ALA A 295 19.04 1.06 -27.23
CA ALA A 295 18.52 0.23 -28.32
C ALA A 295 17.11 0.63 -28.77
N VAL A 296 16.29 1.17 -27.86
CA VAL A 296 14.97 1.70 -28.18
C VAL A 296 15.09 3.21 -28.36
N ARG A 297 15.11 3.69 -29.60
CA ARG A 297 15.14 5.12 -29.95
C ARG A 297 13.73 5.60 -30.27
N ASN A 298 13.61 6.84 -30.70
CA ASN A 298 12.32 7.47 -30.99
C ASN A 298 11.63 6.80 -32.18
N GLU A 299 12.37 6.26 -33.14
CA GLU A 299 11.83 5.62 -34.34
C GLU A 299 11.15 4.27 -34.03
N GLU A 300 11.61 3.56 -33.00
CA GLU A 300 11.05 2.29 -32.54
C GLU A 300 9.79 2.48 -31.68
N ILE A 301 9.56 3.71 -31.18
CA ILE A 301 8.36 4.08 -30.41
C ILE A 301 7.41 4.86 -31.32
N GLN A 302 6.31 4.24 -31.74
CA GLN A 302 5.29 4.95 -32.53
C GLN A 302 4.74 6.17 -31.78
N ASN A 303 4.32 7.20 -32.52
CA ASN A 303 3.66 8.37 -31.93
C ASN A 303 2.47 7.95 -31.07
N ASN A 304 2.41 8.45 -29.84
CA ASN A 304 1.41 8.10 -28.82
C ASN A 304 1.46 6.63 -28.35
N ALA A 305 2.52 5.87 -28.66
CA ALA A 305 2.65 4.50 -28.17
C ALA A 305 2.80 4.44 -26.64
N VAL A 306 3.46 5.43 -26.04
CA VAL A 306 3.56 5.58 -24.58
C VAL A 306 2.40 6.46 -24.10
N THR A 307 1.28 5.82 -23.80
CA THR A 307 0.09 6.45 -23.23
C THR A 307 0.22 6.63 -21.72
N SER A 308 -0.60 7.48 -21.12
CA SER A 308 -0.55 7.78 -19.68
C SER A 308 -0.70 6.54 -18.79
N ASN A 309 -1.44 5.51 -19.21
CA ASN A 309 -1.55 4.25 -18.45
C ASN A 309 -0.30 3.34 -18.55
N LYS A 310 0.62 3.62 -19.49
CA LYS A 310 1.92 2.94 -19.59
C LYS A 310 3.01 3.64 -18.78
N ILE A 311 2.74 4.86 -18.33
CA ILE A 311 3.59 5.62 -17.41
C ILE A 311 2.95 5.50 -16.03
N ALA A 312 3.59 4.79 -15.11
CA ALA A 312 3.07 4.73 -13.74
C ALA A 312 3.03 6.13 -13.11
N SER A 313 2.08 6.35 -12.19
CA SER A 313 2.00 7.62 -11.47
C SER A 313 3.29 7.90 -10.71
N GLY A 314 3.87 9.09 -10.91
CA GLY A 314 5.16 9.46 -10.34
C GLY A 314 6.39 8.83 -11.01
N ALA A 315 6.22 8.07 -12.11
CA ALA A 315 7.36 7.51 -12.85
C ALA A 315 8.19 8.59 -13.58
N VAL A 316 7.58 9.71 -13.95
CA VAL A 316 8.28 10.89 -14.45
C VAL A 316 8.46 11.84 -13.28
N THR A 317 9.68 11.89 -12.75
CA THR A 317 10.11 12.78 -11.68
C THR A 317 10.83 14.01 -12.26
N SER A 318 11.19 14.96 -11.40
CA SER A 318 11.93 16.15 -11.83
C SER A 318 13.30 15.84 -12.42
N SER A 319 13.91 14.68 -12.15
CA SER A 319 15.17 14.30 -12.80
C SER A 319 14.98 13.73 -14.20
N ASP A 320 13.77 13.26 -14.51
CA ASP A 320 13.41 12.70 -15.82
C ASP A 320 13.01 13.82 -16.81
N ILE A 321 12.74 15.02 -16.29
CA ILE A 321 12.46 16.23 -17.08
C ILE A 321 13.67 17.15 -16.97
N ALA A 322 14.31 17.45 -18.10
CA ALA A 322 15.41 18.40 -18.09
C ALA A 322 14.93 19.82 -17.73
N ASP A 323 15.72 20.53 -16.92
CA ASP A 323 15.37 21.90 -16.51
C ASP A 323 15.18 22.82 -17.72
N GLY A 324 14.04 23.52 -17.75
CA GLY A 324 13.70 24.48 -18.80
C GLY A 324 13.17 23.86 -20.10
N THR A 325 12.90 22.54 -20.16
CA THR A 325 12.34 21.93 -21.38
C THR A 325 10.82 21.95 -21.47
N ILE A 326 10.10 22.27 -20.39
CA ILE A 326 8.65 22.47 -20.42
C ILE A 326 8.38 23.88 -20.94
N ASP A 327 8.07 24.00 -22.23
CA ASP A 327 7.74 25.26 -22.90
C ASP A 327 6.23 25.54 -22.81
N VAL A 328 5.81 26.73 -23.26
CA VAL A 328 4.39 27.15 -23.31
C VAL A 328 3.55 26.17 -24.12
N ALA A 329 4.11 25.57 -25.17
CA ALA A 329 3.39 24.58 -25.98
C ALA A 329 3.11 23.26 -25.25
N ASP A 330 3.92 22.91 -24.23
CA ASP A 330 3.76 21.69 -23.45
C ASP A 330 2.68 21.84 -22.36
N LEU A 331 2.39 23.09 -21.96
CA LEU A 331 1.33 23.43 -21.02
C LEU A 331 0.14 24.02 -21.75
N ASN A 332 -0.93 23.24 -21.87
CA ASN A 332 -2.22 23.77 -22.34
C ASN A 332 -2.65 25.00 -21.51
N ASN A 333 -3.44 25.89 -22.12
CA ASN A 333 -4.08 26.97 -21.37
C ASN A 333 -4.83 26.42 -20.16
N ASP A 334 -4.71 27.11 -19.02
CA ASP A 334 -5.27 26.70 -17.73
C ASP A 334 -4.74 25.38 -17.16
N ALA A 335 -3.68 24.79 -17.73
CA ALA A 335 -3.09 23.55 -17.22
C ALA A 335 -2.54 23.73 -15.79
N VAL A 336 -2.00 24.90 -15.44
CA VAL A 336 -1.55 25.22 -14.08
C VAL A 336 -2.65 25.96 -13.34
N THR A 337 -3.58 25.19 -12.76
CA THR A 337 -4.66 25.74 -11.92
C THR A 337 -4.15 26.15 -10.54
N SER A 338 -4.88 26.98 -9.80
CA SER A 338 -4.52 27.37 -8.42
C SER A 338 -4.23 26.19 -7.50
N ALA A 339 -4.95 25.07 -7.61
CA ALA A 339 -4.68 23.88 -6.80
C ALA A 339 -3.34 23.16 -7.12
N LYS A 340 -2.72 23.44 -8.28
CA LYS A 340 -1.38 22.95 -8.64
C LYS A 340 -0.27 23.89 -8.16
N ILE A 341 -0.64 25.07 -7.68
CA ILE A 341 0.25 26.04 -7.08
C ILE A 341 0.04 25.95 -5.57
N ALA A 342 1.04 25.50 -4.84
CA ALA A 342 0.93 25.49 -3.38
C ALA A 342 0.76 26.93 -2.86
N ASP A 343 -0.18 27.13 -1.94
CA ASP A 343 -0.46 28.46 -1.38
C ASP A 343 0.81 29.09 -0.80
N SER A 344 0.99 30.40 -1.03
CA SER A 344 2.15 31.18 -0.57
C SER A 344 3.52 30.77 -1.14
N THR A 345 3.57 29.89 -2.15
CA THR A 345 4.85 29.49 -2.77
C THR A 345 5.30 30.37 -3.92
N ILE A 346 4.38 31.10 -4.55
CA ILE A 346 4.71 32.13 -5.56
C ILE A 346 5.12 33.40 -4.81
N LEU A 347 6.42 33.62 -4.72
CA LEU A 347 7.00 34.86 -4.19
C LEU A 347 6.87 35.97 -5.24
N PHE A 348 6.94 37.23 -4.80
CA PHE A 348 6.94 38.37 -5.72
C PHE A 348 8.06 38.27 -6.79
N GLY A 349 9.20 37.70 -6.41
CA GLY A 349 10.32 37.43 -7.32
C GLY A 349 10.04 36.33 -8.36
N ASP A 350 9.07 35.44 -8.11
CA ASP A 350 8.64 34.40 -9.07
C ASP A 350 7.71 34.98 -10.14
N ILE A 351 7.10 36.14 -9.86
CA ILE A 351 6.28 36.89 -10.81
C ILE A 351 7.14 37.93 -11.57
N ASN A 352 8.39 37.55 -11.86
CA ASN A 352 9.50 38.38 -12.38
C ASN A 352 9.25 39.10 -13.71
N GLN A 353 8.06 39.03 -14.30
CA GLN A 353 7.71 39.75 -15.53
C GLN A 353 6.29 40.29 -15.52
N ASN A 354 5.79 40.77 -14.37
CA ASN A 354 4.54 41.54 -14.35
C ASN A 354 4.58 42.81 -15.21
N GLY A 355 5.73 43.19 -15.79
CA GLY A 355 5.89 44.43 -16.56
C GLY A 355 5.88 45.69 -15.68
N CYS A 356 5.77 45.53 -14.37
CA CYS A 356 5.71 46.62 -13.42
C CYS A 356 7.14 47.07 -13.06
N THR A 357 7.38 48.37 -13.15
CA THR A 357 8.65 48.99 -12.78
C THR A 357 8.70 49.30 -11.27
N ASP A 358 9.87 49.71 -10.78
CA ASP A 358 10.06 50.09 -9.37
C ASP A 358 9.05 51.17 -8.95
N GLY A 359 8.32 50.94 -7.86
CA GLY A 359 7.21 51.78 -7.42
C GLY A 359 5.86 51.51 -8.10
N GLN A 360 5.67 50.35 -8.75
CA GLN A 360 4.38 49.89 -9.29
C GLN A 360 3.97 48.52 -8.73
N VAL A 361 2.66 48.32 -8.55
CA VAL A 361 2.03 47.04 -8.17
C VAL A 361 0.95 46.66 -9.18
N MET A 362 0.72 45.35 -9.35
CA MET A 362 -0.40 44.85 -10.15
C MET A 362 -1.72 45.21 -9.46
N LYS A 363 -2.55 46.05 -10.11
CA LYS A 363 -3.91 46.40 -9.67
C LYS A 363 -4.91 45.88 -10.69
N TRP A 364 -6.03 45.37 -10.19
CA TRP A 364 -7.16 44.98 -11.03
C TRP A 364 -7.90 46.23 -11.52
N ASN A 365 -8.00 46.41 -12.84
CA ASN A 365 -8.73 47.51 -13.45
C ASN A 365 -10.18 47.08 -13.77
N ASN A 366 -11.15 47.68 -13.08
CA ASN A 366 -12.58 47.39 -13.32
C ASN A 366 -13.12 47.96 -14.64
N THR A 367 -12.39 48.87 -15.28
CA THR A 367 -12.77 49.52 -16.55
C THR A 367 -12.30 48.71 -17.75
N THR A 368 -11.10 48.12 -17.62
CA THR A 368 -10.57 47.12 -18.55
C THR A 368 -10.23 45.89 -17.72
N PRO A 369 -11.11 44.88 -17.60
CA PRO A 369 -11.01 43.76 -16.66
C PRO A 369 -9.75 42.92 -16.89
N ALA A 370 -8.65 43.43 -16.37
CA ALA A 370 -7.30 42.98 -16.54
C ALA A 370 -6.47 43.48 -15.36
N TRP A 371 -5.44 42.71 -15.02
CA TRP A 371 -4.42 43.17 -14.11
C TRP A 371 -3.46 44.09 -14.86
N GLU A 372 -3.26 45.30 -14.34
CA GLU A 372 -2.36 46.29 -14.93
C GLU A 372 -1.40 46.84 -13.88
N CYS A 373 -0.24 47.31 -14.33
CA CYS A 373 0.72 47.99 -13.45
C CYS A 373 0.22 49.39 -13.11
N ALA A 374 0.01 49.63 -11.83
CA ALA A 374 -0.34 50.93 -11.31
C ALA A 374 0.69 51.38 -10.28
N ALA A 375 0.87 52.69 -10.11
CA ALA A 375 1.75 53.20 -9.08
C ALA A 375 1.36 52.60 -7.70
N ASP A 376 2.39 52.17 -6.98
CA ASP A 376 2.33 51.73 -5.58
C ASP A 376 2.13 52.96 -4.69
N ILE A 377 0.96 53.55 -4.85
CA ILE A 377 0.47 54.59 -3.97
C ILE A 377 -0.10 53.82 -2.77
N ASN A 378 0.70 53.65 -1.72
CA ASN A 378 0.22 53.23 -0.40
C ASN A 378 -0.87 54.19 0.07
N THR A 379 -2.12 53.91 -0.30
CA THR A 379 -3.34 54.52 0.26
C THR A 379 -4.04 53.61 1.25
N ASP A 380 -3.42 52.50 1.67
CA ASP A 380 -3.84 51.70 2.82
C ASP A 380 -3.55 52.40 4.18
N SER A 381 -3.06 53.64 4.16
CA SER A 381 -3.18 54.58 5.29
C SER A 381 -4.46 55.44 5.25
N GLY A 382 -5.28 55.33 4.20
CA GLY A 382 -6.45 56.16 3.95
C GLY A 382 -7.76 55.44 4.28
N GLY A 383 -8.22 55.54 5.53
CA GLY A 383 -9.61 55.18 5.86
C GLY A 383 -10.65 56.00 5.07
N ASP A 384 -11.91 55.56 5.12
CA ASP A 384 -13.07 56.03 4.32
C ASP A 384 -13.38 57.55 4.31
N ILE A 385 -12.66 58.37 5.08
CA ILE A 385 -12.93 59.79 5.26
C ILE A 385 -12.01 60.61 4.34
N THR A 386 -12.57 61.21 3.29
CA THR A 386 -11.83 62.08 2.37
C THR A 386 -11.73 63.55 2.81
N ALA A 387 -12.66 64.02 3.65
CA ALA A 387 -12.56 65.30 4.37
C ALA A 387 -13.64 65.44 5.48
N VAL A 388 -13.28 65.98 6.64
CA VAL A 388 -14.21 66.50 7.66
C VAL A 388 -13.92 67.99 7.87
N THR A 389 -14.87 68.85 7.50
CA THR A 389 -14.81 70.30 7.73
C THR A 389 -15.71 70.67 8.91
N ALA A 390 -15.16 71.23 9.98
CA ALA A 390 -15.94 71.70 11.11
C ALA A 390 -16.76 72.96 10.73
N GLY A 391 -18.05 72.96 11.05
CA GLY A 391 -18.95 74.12 10.86
C GLY A 391 -18.79 75.17 11.95
N THR A 392 -19.50 76.31 11.82
CA THR A 392 -19.46 77.41 12.80
C THR A 392 -19.84 76.94 14.21
N GLY A 393 -18.97 77.18 15.20
CA GLY A 393 -19.15 76.74 16.60
C GLY A 393 -18.42 75.43 16.96
N LEU A 394 -17.76 74.81 15.99
CA LEU A 394 -16.88 73.65 16.17
C LEU A 394 -15.47 73.98 15.67
N THR A 395 -14.46 73.35 16.26
CA THR A 395 -13.05 73.41 15.83
C THR A 395 -12.53 72.00 15.57
N GLY A 396 -11.47 71.85 14.78
CA GLY A 396 -10.90 70.54 14.39
C GLY A 396 -11.27 70.11 12.98
N GLY A 397 -11.18 68.80 12.70
CA GLY A 397 -11.32 68.21 11.36
C GLY A 397 -10.04 67.50 10.87
N GLY A 398 -10.10 66.91 9.67
CA GLY A 398 -8.99 66.19 9.06
C GLY A 398 -9.36 65.47 7.75
N THR A 399 -8.37 65.01 6.99
CA THR A 399 -8.53 64.31 5.70
C THR A 399 -8.04 62.85 5.72
N SER A 400 -7.53 62.36 6.86
CA SER A 400 -7.12 60.96 7.08
C SER A 400 -6.84 60.71 8.57
N GLY A 401 -6.92 59.45 9.03
CA GLY A 401 -6.59 59.05 10.40
C GLY A 401 -7.69 59.32 11.44
N ALA A 402 -7.34 59.29 12.73
CA ALA A 402 -8.28 59.59 13.82
C ALA A 402 -8.64 61.09 13.84
N VAL A 403 -9.87 61.43 13.44
CA VAL A 403 -10.35 62.81 13.37
C VAL A 403 -11.03 63.21 14.68
N THR A 404 -10.58 64.32 15.28
CA THR A 404 -11.22 64.91 16.46
C THR A 404 -11.90 66.23 16.08
N VAL A 405 -13.18 66.36 16.43
CA VAL A 405 -13.97 67.60 16.31
C VAL A 405 -14.31 68.06 17.71
N ASN A 406 -13.87 69.26 18.07
CA ASN A 406 -14.10 69.88 19.37
C ASN A 406 -15.18 70.96 19.28
N VAL A 407 -15.86 71.19 20.39
CA VAL A 407 -16.79 72.30 20.55
C VAL A 407 -15.98 73.57 20.82
N ASP A 408 -16.16 74.62 20.01
CA ASP A 408 -15.55 75.93 20.27
C ASP A 408 -16.35 76.66 21.34
N THR A 409 -15.89 76.53 22.59
CA THR A 409 -16.55 77.16 23.73
C THR A 409 -16.46 78.69 23.66
N ALA A 410 -15.50 79.29 22.97
CA ALA A 410 -15.39 80.75 22.82
C ALA A 410 -16.42 81.31 21.82
N ALA A 411 -16.76 80.55 20.78
CA ALA A 411 -17.87 80.88 19.88
C ALA A 411 -19.24 80.67 20.54
N ILE A 412 -19.40 79.62 21.36
CA ILE A 412 -20.69 79.30 21.99
C ILE A 412 -20.94 80.12 23.27
N GLN A 413 -19.90 80.54 24.00
CA GLN A 413 -20.00 81.38 25.19
C GLN A 413 -20.18 82.88 24.87
N GLN A 414 -20.01 83.31 23.62
CA GLN A 414 -20.32 84.68 23.18
C GLN A 414 -21.83 84.99 23.09
N ARG A 415 -22.70 84.07 23.50
CA ARG A 415 -24.15 84.27 23.47
C ARG A 415 -24.67 85.39 24.36
N VAL A 416 -23.90 85.94 25.30
CA VAL A 416 -24.33 87.09 26.12
C VAL A 416 -23.24 88.16 26.09
N SER A 417 -23.45 89.19 25.28
CA SER A 417 -22.49 90.28 25.04
C SER A 417 -22.83 91.57 25.79
N SER A 418 -23.95 91.62 26.52
CA SER A 418 -24.32 92.75 27.39
C SER A 418 -24.91 92.31 28.74
N THR A 419 -24.87 93.20 29.74
CA THR A 419 -25.39 92.98 31.10
C THR A 419 -26.62 93.84 31.36
N CYS A 420 -27.55 93.36 32.18
CA CYS A 420 -28.64 94.18 32.70
C CYS A 420 -28.16 95.12 33.82
N ALA A 421 -28.80 96.28 33.93
CA ALA A 421 -28.55 97.21 35.03
C ALA A 421 -28.94 96.56 36.37
N VAL A 422 -28.30 97.00 37.46
CA VAL A 422 -28.58 96.51 38.83
C VAL A 422 -30.08 96.68 39.13
N GLY A 423 -30.76 95.58 39.50
CA GLY A 423 -32.21 95.54 39.75
C GLY A 423 -33.09 95.11 38.56
N SER A 424 -32.50 94.47 37.54
CA SER A 424 -33.21 93.91 36.39
C SER A 424 -32.70 92.52 36.03
N SER A 425 -33.58 91.64 35.55
CA SER A 425 -33.24 90.28 35.11
C SER A 425 -33.26 90.16 33.58
N ILE A 426 -32.56 89.15 33.04
CA ILE A 426 -32.49 88.89 31.59
C ILE A 426 -33.74 88.13 31.16
N ARG A 427 -34.60 88.76 30.37
CA ARG A 427 -35.84 88.15 29.83
C ARG A 427 -35.59 87.34 28.56
N ALA A 428 -34.68 87.82 27.71
CA ALA A 428 -34.35 87.19 26.44
C ALA A 428 -32.94 87.57 26.00
N ILE A 429 -32.33 86.69 25.20
CA ILE A 429 -31.02 86.88 24.60
C ILE A 429 -31.21 86.76 23.08
N ALA A 430 -30.90 87.81 22.33
CA ALA A 430 -31.02 87.81 20.87
C ALA A 430 -29.89 87.00 20.21
N ALA A 431 -30.06 86.65 18.93
CA ALA A 431 -29.09 85.84 18.18
C ALA A 431 -27.71 86.50 18.03
N ASP A 432 -27.63 87.83 18.19
CA ASP A 432 -26.40 88.63 18.20
C ASP A 432 -25.76 88.77 19.60
N GLY A 433 -26.35 88.13 20.61
CA GLY A 433 -25.86 88.10 21.99
C GLY A 433 -26.33 89.26 22.88
N THR A 434 -27.13 90.20 22.37
CA THR A 434 -27.67 91.30 23.19
C THR A 434 -28.76 90.84 24.15
N VAL A 435 -28.77 91.39 25.38
CA VAL A 435 -29.77 91.06 26.41
C VAL A 435 -30.94 92.05 26.45
N THR A 436 -32.16 91.51 26.53
CA THR A 436 -33.37 92.26 26.85
C THR A 436 -33.65 92.14 28.34
N CYS A 437 -33.62 93.27 29.05
CA CYS A 437 -33.80 93.31 30.50
C CYS A 437 -35.26 93.61 30.87
N GLU A 438 -35.70 93.06 31.98
CA GLU A 438 -36.97 93.36 32.63
C GLU A 438 -36.77 93.83 34.06
N THR A 439 -37.62 94.74 34.55
CA THR A 439 -37.60 95.18 35.96
C THR A 439 -37.97 94.02 36.87
N ASP A 440 -37.14 93.80 37.89
CA ASP A 440 -37.27 92.66 38.79
C ASP A 440 -38.38 92.95 39.83
N ASP A 441 -39.59 92.43 39.58
CA ASP A 441 -40.72 92.56 40.49
C ASP A 441 -40.56 91.57 41.67
N ASN A 442 -39.71 91.96 42.62
CA ASN A 442 -39.38 91.33 43.92
C ASN A 442 -38.50 90.06 43.91
N SER A 443 -37.28 90.16 44.45
CA SER A 443 -36.83 89.28 45.54
C SER A 443 -35.60 89.85 46.27
N GLY A 444 -35.85 90.54 47.39
CA GLY A 444 -34.84 90.58 48.45
C GLY A 444 -34.44 89.15 48.80
N GLY A 445 -33.14 88.91 49.01
CA GLY A 445 -32.64 87.55 49.27
C GLY A 445 -33.49 86.80 50.31
N ASP A 446 -33.82 85.55 49.99
CA ASP A 446 -34.91 84.76 50.60
C ASP A 446 -34.72 84.32 52.07
N ILE A 447 -33.64 84.72 52.76
CA ILE A 447 -33.37 84.24 54.12
C ILE A 447 -33.34 85.41 55.11
N THR A 448 -34.46 85.64 55.80
CA THR A 448 -34.55 86.59 56.93
C THR A 448 -34.28 85.95 58.29
N ALA A 449 -34.31 84.60 58.38
CA ALA A 449 -33.83 83.81 59.52
C ALA A 449 -33.69 82.32 59.14
N VAL A 450 -32.71 81.61 59.71
CA VAL A 450 -32.61 80.14 59.69
C VAL A 450 -32.80 79.60 61.11
N THR A 451 -33.91 78.91 61.37
CA THR A 451 -34.19 78.21 62.64
C THR A 451 -34.02 76.71 62.42
N ALA A 452 -33.02 76.09 63.06
CA ALA A 452 -32.78 74.65 62.97
C ALA A 452 -33.87 73.83 63.68
N GLY A 453 -34.41 72.80 63.01
CA GLY A 453 -35.34 71.83 63.61
C GLY A 453 -34.62 70.69 64.36
N THR A 454 -35.37 69.80 65.01
CA THR A 454 -34.80 68.67 65.77
C THR A 454 -33.89 67.80 64.90
N GLY A 455 -32.61 67.66 65.28
CA GLY A 455 -31.58 66.95 64.53
C GLY A 455 -30.47 67.85 63.95
N LEU A 456 -30.64 69.17 63.99
CA LEU A 456 -29.65 70.15 63.55
C LEU A 456 -29.39 71.19 64.66
N THR A 457 -28.18 71.71 64.73
CA THR A 457 -27.77 72.81 65.63
C THR A 457 -27.22 73.98 64.82
N GLY A 458 -27.40 75.22 65.28
CA GLY A 458 -26.96 76.44 64.56
C GLY A 458 -28.09 77.25 63.90
N GLY A 459 -27.72 78.28 63.13
CA GLY A 459 -28.61 79.26 62.49
C GLY A 459 -28.17 80.73 62.68
N ALA A 460 -28.55 81.63 61.76
CA ALA A 460 -28.31 83.08 61.85
C ALA A 460 -29.54 83.88 61.35
N THR A 461 -29.69 85.12 61.80
CA THR A 461 -30.81 86.03 61.46
C THR A 461 -30.46 87.10 60.41
N SER A 462 -29.20 87.17 59.95
CA SER A 462 -28.82 87.79 58.68
C SER A 462 -27.38 87.39 58.32
N GLY A 463 -27.04 87.43 57.02
CA GLY A 463 -25.72 87.04 56.52
C GLY A 463 -25.53 85.51 56.40
N ALA A 464 -24.30 85.06 56.17
CA ALA A 464 -23.99 83.64 55.98
C ALA A 464 -24.26 82.83 57.27
N ALA A 465 -25.19 81.87 57.20
CA ALA A 465 -25.55 80.99 58.32
C ALA A 465 -24.72 79.70 58.27
N THR A 466 -24.19 79.26 59.42
CA THR A 466 -23.61 77.92 59.56
C THR A 466 -24.57 77.05 60.37
N VAL A 467 -24.99 75.93 59.77
CA VAL A 467 -25.83 74.91 60.39
C VAL A 467 -25.00 73.63 60.53
N ASN A 468 -24.92 73.11 61.74
CA ASN A 468 -24.19 71.89 62.11
C ASN A 468 -25.17 70.73 62.36
N VAL A 469 -24.73 69.51 62.06
CA VAL A 469 -25.52 68.29 62.35
C VAL A 469 -25.38 67.91 63.83
N ASP A 470 -26.51 67.68 64.51
CA ASP A 470 -26.51 67.08 65.84
C ASP A 470 -26.31 65.57 65.73
N THR A 471 -25.09 65.10 65.99
CA THR A 471 -24.73 63.69 65.91
C THR A 471 -25.41 62.83 66.99
N THR A 472 -26.07 63.41 67.99
CA THR A 472 -26.84 62.63 68.98
C THR A 472 -28.25 62.31 68.52
N ALA A 473 -28.78 63.03 67.53
CA ALA A 473 -30.08 62.80 66.91
C ALA A 473 -30.00 62.15 65.51
N ILE A 474 -28.89 62.32 64.78
CA ILE A 474 -28.71 61.79 63.41
C ILE A 474 -27.95 60.45 63.37
N GLN A 475 -27.44 59.95 64.49
CA GLN A 475 -26.62 58.75 64.53
C GLN A 475 -27.40 57.51 64.98
N ARG A 476 -28.20 56.96 64.06
CA ARG A 476 -28.45 55.51 63.96
C ARG A 476 -28.73 55.17 62.51
N ARG A 477 -27.76 54.57 61.80
CA ARG A 477 -27.99 54.12 60.42
C ARG A 477 -28.03 52.61 60.22
N VAL A 478 -27.55 51.79 61.17
CA VAL A 478 -27.80 50.33 61.18
C VAL A 478 -27.60 49.82 62.62
N SER A 479 -28.58 49.10 63.19
CA SER A 479 -28.49 48.52 64.54
C SER A 479 -28.47 46.97 64.57
N SER A 480 -28.51 46.31 63.41
CA SER A 480 -28.45 44.84 63.27
C SER A 480 -27.67 44.41 62.03
N THR A 481 -27.05 43.22 62.04
CA THR A 481 -26.28 42.64 60.92
C THR A 481 -27.01 41.45 60.28
N CYS A 482 -26.80 41.22 58.99
CA CYS A 482 -27.22 39.97 58.32
C CYS A 482 -26.24 38.83 58.64
N ALA A 483 -26.73 37.59 58.65
CA ALA A 483 -25.88 36.40 58.77
C ALA A 483 -24.96 36.25 57.54
N ALA A 484 -23.84 35.54 57.68
CA ALA A 484 -22.92 35.29 56.57
C ALA A 484 -23.65 34.62 55.39
N GLY A 485 -23.53 35.21 54.19
CA GLY A 485 -24.21 34.76 52.96
C GLY A 485 -25.52 35.50 52.63
N SER A 486 -25.76 36.70 53.14
CA SER A 486 -26.96 37.52 52.86
C SER A 486 -26.63 39.01 52.78
N SER A 487 -27.31 39.75 51.89
CA SER A 487 -27.16 41.20 51.70
C SER A 487 -28.32 42.01 52.31
N ILE A 488 -28.10 43.30 52.58
CA ILE A 488 -29.13 44.20 53.13
C ILE A 488 -30.00 44.73 51.97
N ARG A 489 -31.28 44.32 51.94
CA ARG A 489 -32.27 44.79 50.96
C ARG A 489 -32.87 46.15 51.32
N ALA A 490 -33.11 46.39 52.61
CA ALA A 490 -33.72 47.61 53.11
C ALA A 490 -33.34 47.89 54.57
N ILE A 491 -33.30 49.17 54.94
CA ILE A 491 -33.11 49.64 56.31
C ILE A 491 -34.38 50.40 56.72
N ALA A 492 -35.06 49.93 57.77
CA ALA A 492 -36.25 50.60 58.30
C ALA A 492 -35.88 51.89 59.02
N ALA A 493 -36.85 52.80 59.19
CA ALA A 493 -36.64 54.10 59.85
C ALA A 493 -36.14 53.98 61.31
N ASP A 494 -36.29 52.81 61.93
CA ASP A 494 -35.79 52.51 63.27
C ASP A 494 -34.36 51.91 63.29
N GLY A 495 -33.73 51.68 62.14
CA GLY A 495 -32.37 51.16 62.01
C GLY A 495 -32.23 49.63 61.93
N THR A 496 -33.33 48.88 61.93
CA THR A 496 -33.33 47.42 61.69
C THR A 496 -33.13 47.09 60.20
N VAL A 497 -32.50 45.95 59.89
CA VAL A 497 -32.17 45.54 58.50
C VAL A 497 -33.01 44.36 58.03
N THR A 498 -33.51 44.43 56.80
CA THR A 498 -34.14 43.31 56.08
C THR A 498 -33.10 42.65 55.19
N CYS A 499 -32.79 41.37 55.44
CA CYS A 499 -31.80 40.61 54.69
C CYS A 499 -32.45 39.86 53.52
N GLU A 500 -31.73 39.75 52.40
CA GLU A 500 -32.04 38.86 51.28
C GLU A 500 -30.88 37.88 51.07
N THR A 501 -31.15 36.70 50.51
CA THR A 501 -30.08 35.79 50.08
C THR A 501 -29.33 36.38 48.90
N ASP A 502 -28.00 36.28 48.94
CA ASP A 502 -27.08 36.91 48.00
C ASP A 502 -27.22 36.31 46.58
N ASP A 503 -27.75 37.07 45.62
CA ASP A 503 -27.88 36.67 44.21
C ASP A 503 -26.65 37.11 43.39
N SER A 504 -25.69 36.17 43.31
CA SER A 504 -24.65 35.98 42.27
C SER A 504 -23.84 37.19 41.77
N GLY A 505 -22.61 37.25 42.26
CA GLY A 505 -21.49 37.95 41.62
C GLY A 505 -20.14 37.38 42.03
N GLY A 506 -20.04 36.06 42.28
CA GLY A 506 -18.78 35.40 42.59
C GLY A 506 -17.92 35.25 41.34
N GLY A 507 -17.02 36.21 41.09
CA GLY A 507 -15.83 35.97 40.30
C GLY A 507 -14.93 34.98 41.05
N GLY A 508 -14.70 33.80 40.50
CA GLY A 508 -13.84 32.79 41.11
C GLY A 508 -13.68 31.53 40.26
N GLY A 509 -12.68 31.54 39.37
CA GLY A 509 -12.13 30.36 38.69
C GLY A 509 -12.92 29.89 37.48
N ALA A 510 -12.23 29.60 36.38
CA ALA A 510 -12.80 28.91 35.23
C ALA A 510 -13.32 27.54 35.67
N SER A 511 -14.63 27.43 35.92
CA SER A 511 -15.27 26.15 36.22
C SER A 511 -15.33 25.31 34.95
N PHE A 512 -15.31 23.98 35.08
CA PHE A 512 -15.39 23.05 33.95
C PHE A 512 -16.57 23.34 32.99
N GLY A 513 -17.69 23.87 33.53
CA GLY A 513 -18.89 24.27 32.78
C GLY A 513 -18.87 25.70 32.22
N GLY A 514 -17.75 26.42 32.27
CA GLY A 514 -17.65 27.83 31.91
C GLY A 514 -17.93 28.80 33.07
N ASP A 515 -17.92 30.09 32.78
CA ASP A 515 -18.16 31.17 33.76
C ASP A 515 -19.63 31.59 33.88
N GLY A 516 -20.47 31.17 32.92
CA GLY A 516 -21.88 31.53 32.86
C GLY A 516 -22.16 32.97 32.43
N SER A 517 -21.20 33.64 31.77
CA SER A 517 -21.28 35.05 31.37
C SER A 517 -22.51 35.41 30.53
N ASN A 518 -23.13 34.45 29.86
CA ASN A 518 -24.31 34.67 29.01
C ASN A 518 -25.65 34.47 29.75
N GLY A 519 -25.64 34.28 31.07
CA GLY A 519 -26.85 34.04 31.85
C GLY A 519 -27.52 32.72 31.49
N ALA A 520 -28.81 32.57 31.82
CA ALA A 520 -29.54 31.33 31.60
C ALA A 520 -29.98 31.18 30.13
N LEU A 521 -29.66 30.04 29.52
CA LEU A 521 -30.20 29.65 28.22
C LEU A 521 -31.53 28.93 28.42
N THR A 522 -32.62 29.49 27.90
CA THR A 522 -33.93 28.83 27.87
C THR A 522 -34.50 28.84 26.47
N MET A 523 -34.73 27.65 25.90
CA MET A 523 -35.30 27.48 24.57
C MET A 523 -36.67 26.83 24.63
N ASN A 524 -37.71 27.61 24.34
CA ASN A 524 -39.10 27.14 24.31
C ASN A 524 -39.69 27.10 22.89
N SER A 525 -38.91 27.53 21.88
CA SER A 525 -39.28 27.49 20.46
C SER A 525 -38.12 26.97 19.62
N ALA A 526 -38.43 26.44 18.44
CA ALA A 526 -37.43 25.89 17.54
C ALA A 526 -36.41 26.97 17.14
N THR A 527 -35.13 26.68 17.35
CA THR A 527 -34.02 27.62 17.14
C THR A 527 -32.92 26.95 16.32
N ASN A 528 -32.33 27.68 15.38
CA ASN A 528 -31.25 27.18 14.52
C ASN A 528 -30.00 28.07 14.66
N TRP A 529 -29.01 27.58 15.42
CA TRP A 529 -27.73 28.27 15.62
C TRP A 529 -26.83 28.24 14.39
N ALA A 530 -27.13 27.40 13.39
CA ALA A 530 -26.38 27.43 12.14
C ALA A 530 -26.76 28.60 11.23
N SER A 531 -27.95 29.18 11.39
CA SER A 531 -28.36 30.41 10.69
C SER A 531 -28.36 31.64 11.60
N ASN A 532 -28.62 31.45 12.89
CA ASN A 532 -28.68 32.51 13.90
C ASN A 532 -27.82 32.11 15.11
N PRO A 533 -26.49 32.22 15.02
CA PRO A 533 -25.59 31.82 16.11
C PRO A 533 -25.77 32.71 17.35
N PRO A 534 -25.42 32.23 18.55
CA PRO A 534 -25.39 33.05 19.75
C PRO A 534 -24.43 34.23 19.59
N SER A 535 -24.74 35.37 20.21
CA SER A 535 -23.90 36.58 20.16
C SER A 535 -22.51 36.42 20.78
N ASN A 536 -22.32 35.44 21.67
CA ASN A 536 -21.01 35.03 22.17
C ASN A 536 -20.66 33.64 21.60
N PRO A 537 -19.57 33.52 20.82
CA PRO A 537 -19.17 32.25 20.22
C PRO A 537 -18.72 31.20 21.26
N LEU A 538 -18.40 31.60 22.49
CA LEU A 538 -17.98 30.68 23.56
C LEU A 538 -19.16 29.94 24.23
N ALA A 539 -20.41 30.34 23.95
CA ALA A 539 -21.63 29.68 24.42
C ALA A 539 -21.62 29.29 25.94
N GLN A 540 -21.20 30.22 26.81
CA GLN A 540 -21.05 30.02 28.27
C GLN A 540 -22.26 30.51 29.06
N TYR A 541 -23.14 29.59 29.47
CA TYR A 541 -24.40 29.89 30.14
C TYR A 541 -24.38 29.49 31.63
N SER A 542 -25.19 30.16 32.45
CA SER A 542 -25.32 29.83 33.87
C SER A 542 -26.18 28.58 34.10
N THR A 543 -27.23 28.40 33.31
CA THR A 543 -28.02 27.15 33.23
C THR A 543 -28.52 26.98 31.79
N CYS A 544 -28.82 25.73 31.40
CA CYS A 544 -29.26 25.41 30.04
C CYS A 544 -30.53 24.58 30.06
N THR A 545 -31.64 25.12 29.55
CA THR A 545 -32.93 24.42 29.45
C THR A 545 -33.41 24.41 28.01
N ILE A 546 -33.55 23.21 27.44
CA ILE A 546 -33.96 22.99 26.04
C ILE A 546 -35.29 22.24 26.05
N ASN A 547 -36.38 22.95 25.73
CA ASN A 547 -37.76 22.42 25.70
C ASN A 547 -38.33 22.32 24.27
N ALA A 548 -37.58 22.76 23.26
CA ALA A 548 -37.92 22.68 21.84
C ALA A 548 -36.68 22.24 21.02
N GLN A 549 -36.82 22.13 19.69
CA GLN A 549 -35.69 21.75 18.83
C GLN A 549 -34.64 22.85 18.72
N LEU A 550 -33.40 22.52 19.10
CA LEU A 550 -32.19 23.29 18.86
C LEU A 550 -31.39 22.62 17.74
N THR A 551 -31.16 23.34 16.63
CA THR A 551 -30.25 22.88 15.57
C THR A 551 -28.90 23.56 15.74
N VAL A 552 -27.82 22.78 15.83
CA VAL A 552 -26.45 23.30 16.05
C VAL A 552 -25.52 22.91 14.89
N PRO A 553 -24.54 23.76 14.52
CA PRO A 553 -23.42 23.32 13.68
C PRO A 553 -22.67 22.15 14.31
N SER A 554 -22.03 21.30 13.50
CA SER A 554 -21.06 20.33 14.03
C SER A 554 -19.86 21.02 14.65
N GLY A 555 -19.24 20.41 15.65
CA GLY A 555 -18.18 21.00 16.46
C GLY A 555 -18.70 21.93 17.56
N THR A 556 -20.02 22.04 17.73
CA THR A 556 -20.59 22.91 18.78
C THR A 556 -20.22 22.37 20.16
N ILE A 557 -19.71 23.26 21.00
CA ILE A 557 -19.51 23.02 22.42
C ILE A 557 -20.47 23.94 23.18
N ILE A 558 -21.31 23.37 24.05
CA ILE A 558 -22.20 24.13 24.93
C ILE A 558 -21.66 24.05 26.35
N HIS A 559 -21.41 25.22 26.95
CA HIS A 559 -20.93 25.36 28.31
C HIS A 559 -22.07 25.80 29.23
N CYS A 560 -22.32 25.06 30.30
CA CYS A 560 -23.30 25.41 31.33
C CYS A 560 -22.66 25.29 32.72
N SER A 561 -22.46 26.40 33.44
CA SER A 561 -21.80 26.36 34.75
C SER A 561 -22.67 25.70 35.83
N GLY A 562 -24.00 25.83 35.72
CA GLY A 562 -25.01 25.09 36.47
C GLY A 562 -25.52 23.85 35.73
N ASN A 563 -26.81 23.56 35.83
CA ASN A 563 -27.41 22.34 35.26
C ASN A 563 -27.79 22.51 33.77
N LEU A 564 -27.78 21.41 33.02
CA LEU A 564 -28.35 21.28 31.68
C LEU A 564 -29.52 20.29 31.69
N THR A 565 -30.68 20.72 31.17
CA THR A 565 -31.88 19.89 31.02
C THR A 565 -32.39 19.95 29.58
N ILE A 566 -32.52 18.77 28.95
CA ILE A 566 -33.29 18.59 27.71
C ILE A 566 -34.64 18.00 28.13
N GLY A 567 -35.69 18.83 28.12
CA GLY A 567 -37.05 18.42 28.48
C GLY A 567 -37.62 17.38 27.51
N SER A 568 -38.75 16.74 27.84
CA SER A 568 -39.36 15.70 27.00
C SER A 568 -39.80 16.18 25.61
N GLY A 569 -40.09 17.47 25.45
CA GLY A 569 -40.32 18.13 24.14
C GLY A 569 -39.05 18.72 23.49
N GLY A 570 -37.92 18.69 24.21
CA GLY A 570 -36.64 19.23 23.75
C GLY A 570 -35.90 18.28 22.82
N SER A 571 -35.20 18.85 21.84
CA SER A 571 -34.32 18.06 20.96
C SER A 571 -33.09 18.87 20.58
N ILE A 572 -31.92 18.25 20.52
CA ILE A 572 -30.73 18.82 19.89
C ILE A 572 -30.44 18.05 18.60
N VAL A 573 -30.42 18.75 17.47
CA VAL A 573 -30.07 18.20 16.16
C VAL A 573 -28.73 18.79 15.73
N VAL A 574 -27.72 17.94 15.61
CA VAL A 574 -26.38 18.34 15.15
C VAL A 574 -26.36 18.25 13.64
N ARG A 575 -26.02 19.35 12.96
CA ARG A 575 -25.90 19.36 11.51
C ARG A 575 -24.73 18.48 11.07
N THR A 576 -24.95 17.77 9.97
CA THR A 576 -23.90 17.06 9.23
C THR A 576 -22.91 18.06 8.62
N VAL A 577 -21.67 17.61 8.39
CA VAL A 577 -20.55 18.49 7.97
C VAL A 577 -19.69 17.92 6.85
N ALA A 578 -19.67 16.60 6.70
CA ALA A 578 -18.93 15.98 5.63
C ALA A 578 -19.83 15.96 4.39
N GLN A 579 -19.51 16.77 3.37
CA GLN A 579 -20.26 16.73 2.11
C GLN A 579 -19.89 15.45 1.34
N GLY A 580 -20.88 14.60 1.01
CA GLY A 580 -20.71 13.55 0.01
C GLY A 580 -20.50 14.23 -1.33
N ARG A 581 -19.23 14.42 -1.72
CA ARG A 581 -18.86 15.23 -2.88
C ARG A 581 -19.08 14.44 -4.16
N SER A 582 -19.49 15.12 -5.24
CA SER A 582 -19.72 14.54 -6.56
C SER A 582 -18.46 14.65 -7.41
N ILE A 583 -17.97 13.55 -7.96
CA ILE A 583 -16.74 13.48 -8.78
C ILE A 583 -17.13 13.46 -10.26
N ASN A 584 -17.16 14.61 -10.94
CA ASN A 584 -17.41 14.61 -12.40
C ASN A 584 -16.22 14.02 -13.14
N HIS A 585 -16.48 13.07 -14.06
CA HIS A 585 -15.47 12.35 -14.87
C HIS A 585 -14.55 13.27 -15.71
N ASN A 586 -14.91 14.56 -15.88
CA ASN A 586 -14.20 15.49 -16.77
C ASN A 586 -13.26 16.47 -16.03
N ASN A 587 -13.07 16.34 -14.71
CA ASN A 587 -12.09 17.16 -13.99
C ASN A 587 -11.39 16.35 -12.89
N ILE A 588 -10.10 16.08 -13.11
CA ILE A 588 -9.24 15.21 -12.32
C ILE A 588 -8.92 15.89 -10.97
N TYR A 589 -9.84 15.76 -10.01
CA TYR A 589 -9.56 15.91 -8.58
C TYR A 589 -10.27 14.79 -7.84
N TYR A 590 -9.54 13.70 -7.60
CA TYR A 590 -9.91 12.62 -6.68
C TYR A 590 -9.95 13.17 -5.24
N ASN A 591 -10.99 13.92 -4.91
CA ASN A 591 -11.24 14.25 -3.51
C ASN A 591 -12.10 13.14 -2.94
N GLU A 592 -11.44 12.16 -2.31
CA GLU A 592 -12.08 11.18 -1.44
C GLU A 592 -13.09 11.89 -0.51
N PRO A 593 -14.28 11.31 -0.28
CA PRO A 593 -15.24 11.89 0.65
C PRO A 593 -14.58 12.06 2.03
N PRO A 594 -14.85 13.14 2.78
CA PRO A 594 -14.16 13.37 4.04
C PRO A 594 -14.35 12.19 5.00
N SER A 595 -13.26 11.67 5.59
CA SER A 595 -13.30 10.60 6.58
C SER A 595 -13.99 11.02 7.89
N GLY A 596 -14.24 12.32 8.06
CA GLY A 596 -14.67 12.87 9.34
C GLY A 596 -13.57 12.64 10.38
N LEU A 597 -13.96 12.14 11.54
CA LEU A 597 -13.03 11.62 12.54
C LEU A 597 -12.66 10.16 12.29
N GLY A 598 -13.31 9.44 11.38
CA GLY A 598 -13.01 8.04 11.09
C GLY A 598 -11.56 7.82 10.63
N ALA A 599 -11.08 6.58 10.74
CA ALA A 599 -9.70 6.22 10.45
C ALA A 599 -9.37 6.30 8.94
N SER A 600 -10.36 6.11 8.07
CA SER A 600 -10.19 6.24 6.62
C SER A 600 -11.49 6.66 5.92
N PRO A 601 -11.41 7.40 4.81
CA PRO A 601 -12.58 7.77 4.02
C PRO A 601 -13.21 6.56 3.32
N ALA A 602 -14.47 6.70 2.88
CA ALA A 602 -15.12 5.70 2.03
C ALA A 602 -14.61 5.82 0.59
N GLY A 603 -14.17 4.73 -0.01
CA GLY A 603 -13.45 4.76 -1.30
C GLY A 603 -14.35 4.93 -2.54
N THR A 604 -13.74 5.46 -3.62
CA THR A 604 -14.32 5.49 -4.99
C THR A 604 -13.39 5.03 -6.13
N ASP A 605 -12.17 4.56 -5.86
CA ASP A 605 -11.18 4.38 -6.93
C ASP A 605 -11.49 3.24 -7.93
N GLY A 606 -11.87 3.67 -9.14
CA GLY A 606 -11.13 3.41 -10.37
C GLY A 606 -10.72 1.97 -10.68
N SER A 607 -11.32 1.48 -11.76
CA SER A 607 -10.90 0.36 -12.60
C SER A 607 -11.18 -1.07 -12.17
N ASN A 608 -11.45 -1.47 -10.91
CA ASN A 608 -11.89 -2.86 -10.63
C ASN A 608 -12.45 -3.19 -9.21
N HIS A 609 -12.63 -2.25 -8.28
CA HIS A 609 -13.02 -2.60 -6.90
C HIS A 609 -14.29 -1.90 -6.43
N ALA A 610 -15.18 -2.70 -5.81
CA ALA A 610 -16.39 -2.26 -5.13
C ALA A 610 -16.12 -1.08 -4.17
N GLY A 611 -17.02 -0.09 -4.09
CA GLY A 611 -16.83 1.06 -3.20
C GLY A 611 -16.58 0.62 -1.76
N ILE A 612 -15.34 0.72 -1.30
CA ILE A 612 -14.94 0.23 0.03
C ILE A 612 -15.53 1.15 1.08
N GLY A 613 -16.17 0.58 2.11
CA GLY A 613 -16.67 1.36 3.24
C GLY A 613 -15.53 1.97 4.07
N GLY A 614 -15.72 3.20 4.54
CA GLY A 614 -14.72 3.89 5.36
C GLY A 614 -14.44 3.16 6.67
N LEU A 615 -13.21 3.23 7.17
CA LEU A 615 -12.84 2.55 8.42
C LEU A 615 -13.20 3.42 9.63
N GLY A 616 -13.93 2.83 10.58
CA GLY A 616 -14.19 3.41 11.90
C GLY A 616 -13.05 3.12 12.88
N TRP A 617 -13.13 3.67 14.09
CA TRP A 617 -12.10 3.56 15.12
C TRP A 617 -11.90 2.14 15.66
N GLY A 618 -12.83 1.21 15.42
CA GLY A 618 -12.70 -0.23 15.67
C GLY A 618 -12.55 -0.67 17.14
N ASN A 619 -12.13 0.22 18.05
CA ASN A 619 -12.01 -0.01 19.47
C ASN A 619 -12.45 1.23 20.28
N ALA A 620 -13.11 1.00 21.42
CA ALA A 620 -13.66 2.05 22.27
C ALA A 620 -12.58 2.86 23.03
N GLN A 621 -11.39 2.31 23.23
CA GLN A 621 -10.33 2.90 24.05
C GLN A 621 -9.61 4.06 23.35
N SER A 622 -9.46 3.98 22.03
CA SER A 622 -8.79 5.00 21.22
C SER A 622 -9.65 6.27 21.09
N ALA A 623 -10.98 6.14 21.09
CA ALA A 623 -11.92 7.25 21.00
C ALA A 623 -12.13 8.01 22.34
N ALA A 624 -11.75 7.43 23.48
CA ALA A 624 -11.92 8.05 24.79
C ALA A 624 -11.05 9.32 24.99
N TRP A 625 -10.05 9.55 24.13
CA TRP A 625 -9.18 10.72 24.12
C TRP A 625 -9.73 11.90 23.31
N LEU A 626 -10.89 11.74 22.68
CA LEU A 626 -11.44 12.71 21.73
C LEU A 626 -12.36 13.72 22.41
N LEU A 627 -11.81 14.62 23.23
CA LEU A 627 -12.60 15.57 24.05
C LEU A 627 -12.90 16.90 23.34
N HIS A 628 -12.21 17.17 22.24
CA HIS A 628 -12.41 18.35 21.39
C HIS A 628 -12.36 17.92 19.92
N PRO A 629 -13.37 17.18 19.44
CA PRO A 629 -13.38 16.55 18.12
C PRO A 629 -13.27 17.48 16.90
N GLY A 630 -13.17 18.80 17.09
CA GLY A 630 -13.27 19.75 16.00
C GLY A 630 -14.63 19.66 15.27
N PRO A 631 -14.78 20.29 14.10
CA PRO A 631 -16.05 20.35 13.38
C PRO A 631 -16.39 19.06 12.64
N PHE A 632 -15.46 18.13 12.46
CA PHE A 632 -15.68 16.90 11.69
C PHE A 632 -16.23 15.81 12.63
N GLY A 633 -17.35 15.19 12.28
CA GLY A 633 -17.99 14.12 13.06
C GLY A 633 -17.77 12.75 12.39
N GLY A 634 -18.83 12.13 11.91
CA GLY A 634 -18.75 10.91 11.10
C GLY A 634 -18.27 11.17 9.67
N GLY A 635 -17.69 10.14 9.05
CA GLY A 635 -17.28 10.19 7.64
C GLY A 635 -18.46 10.21 6.67
N SER A 636 -18.26 10.84 5.51
CA SER A 636 -19.23 10.82 4.40
C SER A 636 -19.27 9.46 3.72
N GLY A 637 -20.45 9.09 3.22
CA GLY A 637 -20.55 8.04 2.23
C GLY A 637 -20.07 8.51 0.86
N SER A 638 -19.61 7.58 0.05
CA SER A 638 -19.01 7.84 -1.25
C SER A 638 -20.07 8.02 -2.34
N THR A 639 -19.74 8.85 -3.32
CA THR A 639 -20.58 9.18 -4.47
C THR A 639 -20.05 8.45 -5.69
N VAL A 640 -20.94 7.92 -6.51
CA VAL A 640 -20.65 7.33 -7.81
C VAL A 640 -21.16 8.29 -8.88
N ASN A 641 -20.25 8.83 -9.71
CA ASN A 641 -20.58 9.79 -10.76
C ASN A 641 -19.98 9.35 -12.09
N TRP A 642 -20.89 9.17 -13.06
CA TRP A 642 -20.61 8.95 -14.47
C TRP A 642 -21.33 10.05 -15.24
N SER A 643 -20.93 10.37 -16.47
CA SER A 643 -21.41 11.50 -17.31
C SER A 643 -22.90 11.84 -17.26
N ASP A 644 -23.79 10.87 -16.96
CA ASP A 644 -25.24 11.03 -16.96
C ASP A 644 -25.91 10.84 -15.56
N PHE A 645 -25.14 10.58 -14.50
CA PHE A 645 -25.65 10.19 -13.17
C PHE A 645 -24.99 10.98 -12.02
N THR A 646 -25.80 11.59 -11.16
CA THR A 646 -25.35 12.30 -9.95
C THR A 646 -25.97 11.69 -8.70
N SER A 647 -25.53 10.48 -8.35
CA SER A 647 -25.81 9.95 -7.01
C SER A 647 -25.11 10.83 -5.97
N ARG A 648 -25.62 10.86 -4.74
CA ARG A 648 -25.02 11.67 -3.66
C ARG A 648 -24.82 10.77 -2.46
N GLY A 649 -23.57 10.63 -2.03
CA GLY A 649 -23.25 10.00 -0.76
C GLY A 649 -23.87 10.76 0.41
N GLY A 650 -24.29 10.04 1.44
CA GLY A 650 -24.87 10.61 2.65
C GLY A 650 -23.83 11.42 3.44
N HIS A 651 -24.25 12.56 3.98
CA HIS A 651 -23.41 13.38 4.84
C HIS A 651 -23.16 12.70 6.18
N GLY A 652 -21.91 12.69 6.64
CA GLY A 652 -21.57 12.17 7.96
C GLY A 652 -22.14 13.03 9.09
N GLY A 653 -22.60 12.39 10.16
CA GLY A 653 -23.16 13.03 11.36
C GLY A 653 -22.18 14.02 12.00
N GLY A 654 -22.69 15.04 12.68
CA GLY A 654 -21.83 16.05 13.31
C GLY A 654 -21.26 15.63 14.68
N SER A 655 -20.40 16.47 15.25
CA SER A 655 -19.88 16.36 16.61
C SER A 655 -20.55 17.38 17.54
N LEU A 656 -20.87 16.98 18.78
CA LEU A 656 -21.43 17.83 19.82
C LEU A 656 -20.77 17.51 21.16
N VAL A 657 -20.40 18.55 21.90
CA VAL A 657 -19.90 18.43 23.28
C VAL A 657 -20.76 19.27 24.21
N LEU A 658 -21.28 18.66 25.28
CA LEU A 658 -21.94 19.35 26.38
C LEU A 658 -21.01 19.33 27.60
N LYS A 659 -20.52 20.50 28.02
CA LYS A 659 -19.66 20.67 29.21
C LYS A 659 -20.42 21.36 30.32
N VAL A 660 -20.66 20.64 31.42
CA VAL A 660 -21.61 21.06 32.44
C VAL A 660 -21.00 20.97 33.84
N GLY A 661 -21.02 22.09 34.57
CA GLY A 661 -20.55 22.17 35.95
C GLY A 661 -21.53 21.48 36.92
N GLY A 662 -22.83 21.63 36.67
CA GLY A 662 -23.91 20.91 37.36
C GLY A 662 -24.26 19.57 36.69
N SER A 663 -25.53 19.14 36.81
CA SER A 663 -26.00 17.87 36.26
C SER A 663 -26.53 17.99 34.83
N ILE A 664 -26.44 16.91 34.06
CA ILE A 664 -27.08 16.75 32.75
C ILE A 664 -28.31 15.84 32.90
N THR A 665 -29.49 16.33 32.51
CA THR A 665 -30.72 15.54 32.44
C THR A 665 -31.27 15.51 31.03
N ILE A 666 -31.38 14.33 30.41
CA ILE A 666 -31.87 14.15 29.04
C ILE A 666 -33.19 13.36 29.06
N ASN A 667 -34.31 14.08 28.98
CA ASN A 667 -35.64 13.51 28.85
C ASN A 667 -36.19 13.60 27.42
N GLY A 668 -35.59 14.46 26.59
CA GLY A 668 -35.86 14.58 25.16
C GLY A 668 -34.81 13.87 24.30
N ASN A 669 -34.47 14.43 23.14
CA ASN A 669 -33.62 13.74 22.15
C ASN A 669 -32.33 14.50 21.81
N ILE A 670 -31.25 13.77 21.57
CA ILE A 670 -30.05 14.28 20.88
C ILE A 670 -29.87 13.44 19.62
N SER A 671 -29.69 14.08 18.47
CA SER A 671 -29.47 13.42 17.18
C SER A 671 -28.25 14.01 16.48
N ALA A 672 -27.25 13.17 16.24
CA ALA A 672 -26.13 13.43 15.35
C ALA A 672 -25.98 12.28 14.35
N ASN A 673 -27.10 11.80 13.81
CA ASN A 673 -27.12 10.71 12.83
C ASN A 673 -26.42 11.11 11.53
N GLY A 674 -25.86 10.13 10.84
CA GLY A 674 -25.48 10.25 9.44
C GLY A 674 -26.72 10.32 8.55
N GLU A 675 -26.60 11.02 7.43
CA GLU A 675 -27.66 11.11 6.44
C GLU A 675 -27.70 9.88 5.53
N ASN A 676 -28.92 9.52 5.10
CA ASN A 676 -29.11 8.53 4.06
C ASN A 676 -28.57 9.06 2.72
N ALA A 677 -28.02 8.16 1.93
CA ALA A 677 -27.60 8.48 0.57
C ALA A 677 -28.79 8.60 -0.38
N THR A 678 -28.53 9.18 -1.55
CA THR A 678 -29.50 9.26 -2.65
C THR A 678 -28.91 8.69 -3.94
N ALA A 679 -29.76 8.11 -4.78
CA ALA A 679 -29.39 7.67 -6.13
C ALA A 679 -29.99 8.60 -7.19
N SER A 680 -29.24 8.89 -8.25
CA SER A 680 -29.79 9.52 -9.45
C SER A 680 -30.56 8.52 -10.30
N SER A 681 -31.59 8.97 -11.02
CA SER A 681 -32.38 8.15 -11.94
C SER A 681 -31.49 7.42 -12.96
N GLY A 682 -31.53 6.10 -12.96
CA GLY A 682 -30.82 5.27 -13.93
C GLY A 682 -29.41 4.84 -13.54
N GLY A 683 -28.92 5.21 -12.34
CA GLY A 683 -27.54 4.98 -11.91
C GLY A 683 -27.35 4.17 -10.61
N PRO A 684 -26.09 3.91 -10.22
CA PRO A 684 -25.72 3.21 -8.99
C PRO A 684 -26.03 4.00 -7.72
N GLY A 685 -26.20 3.30 -6.60
CA GLY A 685 -26.52 3.92 -5.32
C GLY A 685 -25.31 4.57 -4.62
N GLY A 686 -25.49 5.78 -4.07
CA GLY A 686 -24.50 6.39 -3.18
C GLY A 686 -24.43 5.69 -1.81
N GLY A 687 -23.28 5.74 -1.15
CA GLY A 687 -23.10 5.17 0.19
C GLY A 687 -23.64 6.07 1.30
N GLY A 688 -24.15 5.49 2.39
CA GLY A 688 -24.71 6.23 3.53
C GLY A 688 -23.64 6.91 4.39
N GLY A 689 -23.99 8.05 5.01
CA GLY A 689 -23.08 8.77 5.90
C GLY A 689 -22.92 8.09 7.26
N ALA A 690 -21.75 8.14 7.89
CA ALA A 690 -21.56 7.58 9.22
C ALA A 690 -22.29 8.41 10.29
N GLY A 691 -22.61 7.78 11.42
CA GLY A 691 -23.07 8.47 12.61
C GLY A 691 -22.01 9.41 13.20
N GLY A 692 -22.45 10.44 13.91
CA GLY A 692 -21.62 11.47 14.51
C GLY A 692 -21.04 11.11 15.88
N LEU A 693 -20.66 12.14 16.64
CA LEU A 693 -20.09 12.01 17.98
C LEU A 693 -20.83 12.91 18.96
N VAL A 694 -21.26 12.34 20.09
CA VAL A 694 -21.86 13.10 21.19
C VAL A 694 -21.09 12.84 22.47
N ILE A 695 -20.60 13.91 23.09
CA ILE A 695 -19.91 13.87 24.38
C ILE A 695 -20.72 14.61 25.42
N LEU A 696 -21.03 13.91 26.51
CA LEU A 696 -21.73 14.46 27.68
C LEU A 696 -20.76 14.47 28.85
N ALA A 697 -20.27 15.64 29.24
CA ALA A 697 -19.35 15.80 30.35
C ALA A 697 -20.00 16.62 31.47
N SER A 698 -20.22 15.99 32.63
CA SER A 698 -20.82 16.63 33.80
C SER A 698 -19.96 16.40 35.05
N SER A 699 -19.70 17.47 35.81
CA SER A 699 -18.95 17.38 37.08
C SER A 699 -19.75 16.71 38.21
N THR A 700 -21.02 16.36 38.00
CA THR A 700 -21.89 15.79 39.04
C THR A 700 -22.60 14.51 38.60
N SER A 701 -23.53 14.60 37.63
CA SER A 701 -24.30 13.45 37.17
C SER A 701 -24.88 13.60 35.76
N VAL A 702 -25.06 12.46 35.08
CA VAL A 702 -25.83 12.35 33.83
C VAL A 702 -26.99 11.39 34.04
N SER A 703 -28.21 11.85 33.79
CA SER A 703 -29.46 11.10 34.03
C SER A 703 -30.53 11.38 32.98
N GLY A 704 -31.65 10.66 33.03
CA GLY A 704 -32.82 10.89 32.18
C GLY A 704 -33.25 9.67 31.37
N SER A 705 -34.43 9.76 30.75
CA SER A 705 -35.10 8.68 30.02
C SER A 705 -35.28 8.94 28.53
N GLY A 706 -34.62 9.97 28.00
CA GLY A 706 -34.70 10.41 26.60
C GLY A 706 -33.93 9.51 25.64
N SER A 707 -33.51 10.04 24.48
CA SER A 707 -32.68 9.29 23.53
C SER A 707 -31.46 10.08 23.06
N ILE A 708 -30.36 9.36 22.81
CA ILE A 708 -29.14 9.89 22.18
C ILE A 708 -28.86 9.02 20.97
N ASN A 709 -28.92 9.58 19.77
CA ASN A 709 -28.80 8.85 18.51
C ASN A 709 -27.63 9.39 17.68
N VAL A 710 -26.73 8.49 17.31
CA VAL A 710 -25.59 8.68 16.42
C VAL A 710 -25.56 7.55 15.39
N ASN A 711 -26.71 7.24 14.79
CA ASN A 711 -26.85 6.12 13.86
C ASN A 711 -26.21 6.44 12.51
N GLY A 712 -25.70 5.43 11.82
CA GLY A 712 -25.30 5.52 10.41
C GLY A 712 -26.52 5.68 9.50
N GLY A 713 -26.35 6.41 8.40
CA GLY A 713 -27.34 6.56 7.35
C GLY A 713 -27.34 5.38 6.38
N ASN A 714 -28.48 5.09 5.77
CA ASN A 714 -28.64 4.01 4.82
C ASN A 714 -28.01 4.34 3.47
N GLY A 715 -27.44 3.32 2.81
CA GLY A 715 -27.04 3.39 1.41
C GLY A 715 -28.26 3.46 0.49
N ALA A 716 -28.09 4.07 -0.68
CA ALA A 716 -29.18 4.20 -1.65
C ALA A 716 -29.32 2.93 -2.49
N ASN A 717 -30.55 2.60 -2.87
CA ASN A 717 -30.81 1.57 -3.88
C ASN A 717 -30.34 2.04 -5.25
N ALA A 718 -29.85 1.13 -6.09
CA ALA A 718 -29.68 1.40 -7.51
C ALA A 718 -31.05 1.66 -8.17
N THR A 719 -31.11 2.51 -9.20
CA THR A 719 -32.38 2.87 -9.86
C THR A 719 -32.43 2.65 -11.37
N GLY A 720 -31.34 2.17 -11.99
CA GLY A 720 -31.37 1.65 -13.37
C GLY A 720 -30.01 1.13 -13.85
N GLY A 721 -30.02 0.54 -15.06
CA GLY A 721 -28.89 -0.23 -15.59
C GLY A 721 -28.57 -1.46 -14.73
N SER A 722 -27.50 -2.16 -15.07
CA SER A 722 -26.90 -3.15 -14.18
C SER A 722 -25.97 -2.38 -13.23
N SER A 723 -26.49 -2.06 -12.05
CA SER A 723 -25.81 -1.16 -11.09
C SER A 723 -25.89 -1.67 -9.65
N GLY A 724 -24.82 -1.49 -8.89
CA GLY A 724 -24.74 -1.79 -7.46
C GLY A 724 -25.45 -0.74 -6.57
N GLY A 725 -26.07 -1.20 -5.49
CA GLY A 725 -26.58 -0.34 -4.41
C GLY A 725 -25.44 0.17 -3.53
N GLY A 726 -25.64 1.30 -2.86
CA GLY A 726 -24.62 1.86 -1.97
C GLY A 726 -24.54 1.14 -0.62
N GLY A 727 -23.36 1.12 0.00
CA GLY A 727 -23.15 0.57 1.33
C GLY A 727 -23.75 1.46 2.43
N GLY A 728 -24.13 0.86 3.56
CA GLY A 728 -24.65 1.58 4.72
C GLY A 728 -23.54 2.28 5.53
N GLY A 729 -23.83 3.42 6.13
CA GLY A 729 -22.88 4.14 6.99
C GLY A 729 -22.65 3.44 8.33
N GLY A 730 -21.45 3.53 8.89
CA GLY A 730 -21.14 3.03 10.23
C GLY A 730 -21.82 3.84 11.34
N GLY A 731 -22.14 3.20 12.45
CA GLY A 731 -22.65 3.89 13.64
C GLY A 731 -21.60 4.80 14.28
N GLY A 732 -22.05 5.84 14.98
CA GLY A 732 -21.23 6.86 15.63
C GLY A 732 -20.82 6.52 17.06
N ILE A 733 -20.37 7.52 17.81
CA ILE A 733 -19.84 7.33 19.17
C ILE A 733 -20.61 8.19 20.17
N ILE A 734 -20.97 7.60 21.32
CA ILE A 734 -21.52 8.33 22.47
C ILE A 734 -20.53 8.19 23.62
N HIS A 735 -20.06 9.30 24.19
CA HIS A 735 -19.18 9.29 25.36
C HIS A 735 -19.81 10.07 26.51
N ILE A 736 -20.04 9.38 27.63
CA ILE A 736 -20.62 9.97 28.85
C ILE A 736 -19.55 9.97 29.94
N ILE A 737 -19.23 11.14 30.48
CA ILE A 737 -18.20 11.36 31.49
C ILE A 737 -18.83 12.08 32.67
N SER A 738 -18.96 11.38 33.80
CA SER A 738 -19.48 11.99 35.03
C SER A 738 -19.24 11.12 36.25
N PRO A 739 -19.09 11.67 37.48
CA PRO A 739 -18.99 10.89 38.70
C PRO A 739 -20.18 9.94 38.93
N SER A 740 -21.38 10.28 38.43
CA SER A 740 -22.59 9.46 38.56
C SER A 740 -23.36 9.40 37.24
N ILE A 741 -23.47 8.21 36.65
CA ILE A 741 -24.20 7.98 35.39
C ILE A 741 -25.39 7.08 35.69
N THR A 742 -26.60 7.64 35.63
CA THR A 742 -27.88 6.95 35.87
C THR A 742 -28.85 7.10 34.70
N PHE A 743 -28.34 7.43 33.52
CA PHE A 743 -29.13 7.55 32.30
C PHE A 743 -29.77 6.20 31.93
N THR A 744 -31.09 6.17 31.81
CA THR A 744 -31.91 4.98 31.48
C THR A 744 -32.57 5.07 30.11
N GLY A 745 -32.34 6.18 29.39
CA GLY A 745 -32.81 6.39 28.03
C GLY A 745 -32.12 5.53 26.97
N SER A 746 -32.60 5.60 25.73
CA SER A 746 -32.05 4.80 24.63
C SER A 746 -30.78 5.43 24.04
N THR A 747 -29.79 4.60 23.70
CA THR A 747 -28.56 5.00 23.00
C THR A 747 -28.51 4.34 21.61
N GLY A 748 -28.83 5.11 20.58
CA GLY A 748 -28.78 4.68 19.19
C GLY A 748 -27.37 4.82 18.62
N THR A 749 -26.71 3.70 18.37
CA THR A 749 -25.40 3.62 17.68
C THR A 749 -25.47 2.65 16.49
N SER A 750 -26.67 2.44 15.93
CA SER A 750 -26.88 1.43 14.90
C SER A 750 -26.18 1.78 13.60
N ASN A 751 -25.79 0.74 12.87
CA ASN A 751 -25.40 0.88 11.48
C ASN A 751 -26.54 1.38 10.58
N GLY A 752 -26.15 1.94 9.44
CA GLY A 752 -27.03 2.09 8.30
C GLY A 752 -27.10 0.81 7.48
N THR A 753 -28.25 0.57 6.84
CA THR A 753 -28.43 -0.57 5.94
C THR A 753 -27.81 -0.32 4.58
N GLY A 754 -27.26 -1.34 3.93
CA GLY A 754 -26.91 -1.30 2.52
C GLY A 754 -28.16 -1.18 1.63
N GLY A 755 -27.99 -0.57 0.46
CA GLY A 755 -29.03 -0.52 -0.56
C GLY A 755 -29.17 -1.85 -1.33
N SER A 756 -30.07 -1.87 -2.30
CA SER A 756 -30.29 -3.01 -3.20
C SER A 756 -29.60 -2.83 -4.56
N ASN A 757 -29.08 -3.94 -5.10
CA ASN A 757 -28.56 -4.04 -6.47
C ASN A 757 -29.72 -4.20 -7.50
N ILE A 758 -29.46 -3.86 -8.77
CA ILE A 758 -30.29 -4.25 -9.92
C ILE A 758 -29.45 -5.16 -10.83
N ASN A 759 -29.88 -6.42 -11.02
CA ASN A 759 -29.13 -7.45 -11.76
C ASN A 759 -29.16 -7.21 -13.30
N GLY A 760 -28.00 -7.28 -13.96
CA GLY A 760 -27.84 -7.24 -15.42
C GLY A 760 -26.37 -7.37 -15.88
N SER A 761 -26.08 -7.16 -17.18
CA SER A 761 -24.82 -7.48 -17.88
C SER A 761 -23.70 -6.41 -17.84
N SER A 762 -23.82 -5.31 -17.08
CA SER A 762 -22.85 -4.19 -17.05
C SER A 762 -22.28 -3.91 -15.63
N SER A 763 -21.06 -3.37 -15.55
CA SER A 763 -20.23 -3.31 -14.34
C SER A 763 -20.22 -1.94 -13.62
N LEU A 764 -21.37 -1.46 -13.11
CA LEU A 764 -21.40 -0.24 -12.28
C LEU A 764 -21.44 -0.57 -10.78
N TYR A 765 -20.44 -0.10 -10.02
CA TYR A 765 -20.31 -0.33 -8.58
C TYR A 765 -21.10 0.70 -7.77
N GLY A 766 -21.63 0.30 -6.61
CA GLY A 766 -22.21 1.22 -5.63
C GLY A 766 -21.13 1.92 -4.79
N GLY A 767 -21.48 3.08 -4.21
CA GLY A 767 -20.58 3.82 -3.32
C GLY A 767 -20.45 3.18 -1.93
N GLY A 768 -19.28 3.26 -1.32
CA GLY A 768 -19.04 2.78 0.06
C GLY A 768 -19.65 3.69 1.12
N GLY A 769 -20.12 3.15 2.23
CA GLY A 769 -20.62 3.93 3.38
C GLY A 769 -19.48 4.58 4.18
N GLY A 770 -19.76 5.69 4.87
CA GLY A 770 -18.77 6.35 5.74
C GLY A 770 -18.50 5.57 7.04
N GLY A 771 -17.31 5.76 7.64
CA GLY A 771 -16.94 5.17 8.95
C GLY A 771 -16.89 6.20 10.09
N MET A 772 -17.16 5.76 11.32
CA MET A 772 -16.90 6.52 12.56
C MET A 772 -16.59 5.61 13.76
N GLY A 773 -17.60 5.22 14.56
CA GLY A 773 -17.45 4.18 15.57
C GLY A 773 -17.37 2.82 14.85
N GLY A 774 -18.40 2.51 14.08
CA GLY A 774 -18.39 1.38 13.16
C GLY A 774 -17.77 1.71 11.81
N ASN A 775 -17.33 0.68 11.10
CA ASN A 775 -16.91 0.78 9.70
C ASN A 775 -18.13 1.06 8.81
N GLY A 776 -17.93 1.71 7.67
CA GLY A 776 -18.92 1.75 6.60
C GLY A 776 -19.04 0.39 5.91
N GLY A 777 -20.21 0.14 5.34
CA GLY A 777 -20.44 -1.02 4.49
C GLY A 777 -19.91 -0.79 3.08
N ASN A 778 -19.48 -1.85 2.41
CA ASN A 778 -19.05 -1.78 1.01
C ASN A 778 -20.25 -1.59 0.07
N GLY A 779 -20.06 -0.88 -1.04
CA GLY A 779 -21.02 -0.80 -2.12
C GLY A 779 -21.14 -2.13 -2.87
N GLY A 780 -22.27 -2.33 -3.54
CA GLY A 780 -22.54 -3.54 -4.33
C GLY A 780 -21.66 -3.65 -5.57
N ASN A 781 -21.32 -4.90 -5.92
CA ASN A 781 -20.59 -5.27 -7.13
C ASN A 781 -21.41 -6.28 -7.95
N LEU A 782 -21.33 -6.20 -9.27
CA LEU A 782 -22.01 -7.08 -10.23
C LEU A 782 -21.04 -7.98 -11.04
N ASP A 783 -19.76 -8.08 -10.64
CA ASP A 783 -18.85 -9.12 -11.14
C ASP A 783 -19.26 -10.52 -10.65
N SER A 784 -18.52 -11.59 -11.00
CA SER A 784 -18.88 -13.02 -10.80
C SER A 784 -19.43 -13.43 -9.42
N ASP A 785 -19.20 -12.62 -8.38
CA ASP A 785 -19.61 -12.89 -6.99
C ASP A 785 -20.92 -12.20 -6.56
N ASN A 786 -21.50 -11.30 -7.38
CA ASN A 786 -22.73 -10.53 -7.09
C ASN A 786 -22.83 -10.06 -5.63
N SER A 787 -21.78 -9.42 -5.11
CA SER A 787 -21.68 -9.11 -3.69
C SER A 787 -22.76 -8.09 -3.29
N THR A 788 -23.60 -8.46 -2.33
CA THR A 788 -24.66 -7.57 -1.82
C THR A 788 -24.03 -6.37 -1.10
N PRO A 789 -24.59 -5.15 -1.25
CA PRO A 789 -24.12 -3.99 -0.52
C PRO A 789 -24.09 -4.27 0.98
N GLY A 790 -22.97 -3.95 1.62
CA GLY A 790 -22.77 -4.19 3.04
C GLY A 790 -23.56 -3.20 3.89
N ASN A 791 -24.09 -3.68 5.01
CA ASN A 791 -24.49 -2.80 6.11
C ASN A 791 -23.22 -2.22 6.77
N GLY A 792 -23.33 -1.05 7.38
CA GLY A 792 -22.25 -0.55 8.23
C GLY A 792 -22.01 -1.44 9.46
N GLY A 793 -20.93 -1.18 10.18
CA GLY A 793 -20.72 -1.66 11.55
C GLY A 793 -21.46 -0.79 12.56
N ASN A 794 -21.84 -1.37 13.70
CA ASN A 794 -22.39 -0.60 14.81
C ASN A 794 -21.30 0.27 15.44
N GLY A 795 -21.72 1.40 15.99
CA GLY A 795 -20.90 2.26 16.82
C GLY A 795 -20.81 1.76 18.26
N PHE A 796 -20.39 2.63 19.17
CA PHE A 796 -20.20 2.27 20.58
C PHE A 796 -20.60 3.38 21.55
N VAL A 797 -20.92 2.97 22.77
CA VAL A 797 -21.18 3.84 23.92
C VAL A 797 -20.05 3.66 24.94
N ILE A 798 -19.43 4.75 25.34
CA ILE A 798 -18.36 4.80 26.34
C ILE A 798 -18.91 5.52 27.56
N GLN A 799 -18.76 4.93 28.75
CA GLN A 799 -19.12 5.54 30.02
C GLN A 799 -17.91 5.61 30.93
N SER A 800 -17.58 6.80 31.40
CA SER A 800 -16.44 7.08 32.28
C SER A 800 -16.95 7.67 33.59
N ALA A 801 -16.97 6.85 34.64
CA ALA A 801 -17.46 7.22 35.96
C ALA A 801 -16.42 8.05 36.75
N THR A 802 -16.08 9.23 36.25
CA THR A 802 -15.08 10.13 36.83
C THR A 802 -15.52 11.58 36.66
N ASP A 803 -14.98 12.46 37.51
CA ASP A 803 -15.11 13.89 37.30
C ASP A 803 -14.36 14.27 36.00
N PRO A 804 -15.05 14.86 35.00
CA PRO A 804 -14.37 15.35 33.81
C PRO A 804 -13.25 16.34 34.14
N ALA A 805 -13.32 17.13 35.22
CA ALA A 805 -12.24 18.03 35.60
C ALA A 805 -10.89 17.32 35.87
N ASN A 806 -10.90 16.01 36.14
CA ASN A 806 -9.67 15.22 36.28
C ASN A 806 -9.07 14.75 34.92
N ILE A 807 -9.79 14.97 33.82
CA ILE A 807 -9.38 14.61 32.46
C ILE A 807 -8.97 15.86 31.66
N TYR A 808 -9.48 17.04 32.02
CA TYR A 808 -9.25 18.32 31.34
C TYR A 808 -8.05 19.12 31.83
#